data_AF-A0A8H5NUN4-F1
#
_entry.id   AF-A0A8H5NUN4-F1
#
_cell.length_a   1.000
_cell.length_b   1.000
_cell.length_c   1.000
_cell.angle_alpha   90.00
_cell.angle_beta   90.00
_cell.angle_gamma   90.00
#
_symmetry.space_group_name_H-M   'P 1'
#
loop_
_entity.id
_entity.type
_entity.pdbx_description
1 polymer ?
#
loop_
_entity_poly.entity_id
_entity_poly.type
_entity_poly.pdbx_seq_one_letter_code
_entity_poly.pdbx_strand_id
1 'polypeptide(L)'
;MDKQQQTVQKSRQRREAERERKRALRACDGCRRQKEKCDGGVPCRRCTRLHRQCEFLGPTARDAEGGDGASRNRSGPGNAELLQRASYMEKIITHYAGSISLDTESLKAMAESIDNKNFDAHQVKRQAPIMDSPGSDFLGAEDENYTVQPLDNNTTHYSGEFSHWNFSMRIKQWIEQCVPERHDAPGPLSFKEYYRAEELQSANNTQASLSALPPRYVAEFLVQAFYKHAETNYFYVERGWLAEQIDLIYQNPGALSRREVGTLCMIWIIFAIGTQYAYLDSISGRDAHGKSNDSSPFSEDTIGVMFYQQACKLVPDVITVASLESVQAILLIGIYTLPLDASGLSYIYLNLAVKLAIQNGMHRKWPAGGLDPYVRETRNRVWWTAYTTEKRVGIYHGRPLSILSKDVDAEMPTDRPDIMPSSPTNVAHMLATLRLNQALGKIAHEISVLRTAQKHEMNEGLQRVIDMKEELRRWWDALPETAFHEEVNPQNPITRADTHLKLEYCLLRMYAGRPFILPREVVRGNASTSSSPADSNNQRPNTPHKSNPRSILVADCVEAALTIIDTCHLLQSTIGLARASYTEFSSCRAALLVIITQCLQKKTDRLRDALRTGMAMIKEMSAGGESARSEASLIEVFERAISRLDATADPSGRETDYSRFKKWELLWKNDVPLQDFRQEESPETSLPLPQNPNAFWRGSTGTTARPGMPTMQAPSPFVGMDANFPSVPQVMDEFSTLFGYGFGPSPDSMAGAANGGMWMGP
;
A
#
# COMPACT_ATOMS: atom_id res chain seq x y z
N MET A 1 -20.93 42.06 -32.69
CA MET A 1 -19.80 41.12 -32.89
C MET A 1 -18.44 41.80 -32.93
N ASP A 2 -18.34 43.14 -32.91
CA ASP A 2 -17.05 43.86 -33.06
C ASP A 2 -16.16 43.97 -31.82
N LYS A 3 -16.71 43.89 -30.59
CA LYS A 3 -15.89 44.01 -29.36
C LYS A 3 -15.06 42.76 -29.05
N GLN A 4 -15.46 41.60 -29.57
CA GLN A 4 -14.76 40.33 -29.36
C GLN A 4 -13.68 40.07 -30.44
N GLN A 5 -13.83 40.64 -31.64
CA GLN A 5 -12.78 40.63 -32.66
C GLN A 5 -11.65 41.64 -32.32
N GLN A 6 -11.98 42.82 -31.76
CA GLN A 6 -10.95 43.80 -31.34
C GLN A 6 -10.06 43.32 -30.19
N THR A 7 -10.57 42.48 -29.28
CA THR A 7 -9.79 41.92 -28.16
C THR A 7 -8.87 40.77 -28.60
N VAL A 8 -9.28 39.97 -29.60
CA VAL A 8 -8.44 38.93 -30.19
C VAL A 8 -7.35 39.52 -31.10
N GLN A 9 -7.62 40.62 -31.82
CA GLN A 9 -6.61 41.32 -32.61
C GLN A 9 -5.55 42.02 -31.74
N LYS A 10 -5.96 42.66 -30.62
CA LYS A 10 -5.02 43.26 -29.67
C LYS A 10 -4.13 42.23 -28.96
N SER A 11 -4.65 41.03 -28.64
CA SER A 11 -3.84 39.98 -28.01
C SER A 11 -2.87 39.31 -29.00
N ARG A 12 -3.25 39.22 -30.28
CA ARG A 12 -2.40 38.68 -31.35
C ARG A 12 -1.28 39.65 -31.75
N GLN A 13 -1.57 40.96 -31.84
CA GLN A 13 -0.53 41.99 -32.04
C GLN A 13 0.44 42.09 -30.86
N ARG A 14 -0.04 41.91 -29.62
CA ARG A 14 0.82 41.88 -28.43
C ARG A 14 1.71 40.64 -28.39
N ARG A 15 1.21 39.48 -28.83
CA ARG A 15 2.00 38.22 -28.97
C ARG A 15 2.99 38.23 -30.14
N GLU A 16 2.69 38.93 -31.24
CA GLU A 16 3.65 39.14 -32.34
C GLU A 16 4.76 40.14 -31.97
N ALA A 17 4.44 41.23 -31.27
CA ALA A 17 5.43 42.18 -30.75
C ALA A 17 6.35 41.58 -29.66
N GLU A 18 5.89 40.55 -28.96
CA GLU A 18 6.66 39.83 -27.93
C GLU A 18 7.52 38.71 -28.53
N ARG A 19 7.11 38.10 -29.65
CA ARG A 19 7.91 37.13 -30.44
C ARG A 19 9.04 37.77 -31.26
N GLU A 20 8.96 39.08 -31.56
CA GLU A 20 10.06 39.82 -32.22
C GLU A 20 11.16 40.30 -31.26
N ARG A 21 10.99 40.21 -29.93
CA ARG A 21 12.06 40.54 -28.96
C ARG A 21 13.01 39.37 -28.74
N LYS A 22 13.77 39.01 -29.77
CA LYS A 22 14.94 38.13 -29.60
C LYS A 22 16.01 38.89 -28.80
N ARG A 23 16.32 38.41 -27.59
CA ARG A 23 17.45 38.93 -26.79
C ARG A 23 18.74 38.70 -27.60
N ALA A 24 19.52 39.75 -27.81
CA ALA A 24 20.76 39.64 -28.57
C ALA A 24 21.75 38.70 -27.84
N LEU A 25 22.27 37.69 -28.54
CA LEU A 25 23.32 36.78 -28.02
C LEU A 25 24.62 37.54 -27.72
N ARG A 26 24.86 38.65 -28.41
CA ARG A 26 26.00 39.55 -28.19
C ARG A 26 25.55 41.01 -28.32
N ALA A 27 25.90 41.84 -27.34
CA ALA A 27 25.68 43.29 -27.40
C ALA A 27 26.79 43.98 -28.22
N CYS A 28 26.45 45.05 -28.95
CA CYS A 28 27.46 45.88 -29.62
C CYS A 28 28.35 46.61 -28.59
N ASP A 29 29.54 47.01 -29.01
CA ASP A 29 30.52 47.64 -28.11
C ASP A 29 30.05 49.00 -27.58
N GLY A 30 29.22 49.71 -28.36
CA GLY A 30 28.58 50.95 -27.92
C GLY A 30 27.60 50.75 -26.77
N CYS A 31 26.69 49.78 -26.87
CA CYS A 31 25.77 49.44 -25.78
C CYS A 31 26.50 48.85 -24.57
N ARG A 32 27.57 48.07 -24.81
CA ARG A 32 28.39 47.47 -23.75
C ARG A 32 29.15 48.53 -22.94
N ARG A 33 29.78 49.51 -23.59
CA ARG A 33 30.49 50.62 -22.92
C ARG A 33 29.55 51.45 -22.02
N GLN A 34 28.30 51.62 -22.42
CA GLN A 34 27.31 52.38 -21.66
C GLN A 34 26.53 51.54 -20.64
N LYS A 35 26.81 50.22 -20.54
CA LYS A 35 26.08 49.25 -19.68
C LYS A 35 24.56 49.26 -19.93
N GLU A 36 24.13 49.51 -21.17
CA GLU A 36 22.72 49.53 -21.58
C GLU A 36 22.34 48.26 -22.34
N LYS A 37 21.05 47.89 -22.29
CA LYS A 37 20.52 46.71 -22.99
C LYS A 37 20.58 46.91 -24.51
N CYS A 38 21.23 45.96 -25.20
CA CYS A 38 21.31 45.93 -26.67
C CYS A 38 20.20 45.07 -27.25
N ASP A 39 19.49 45.61 -28.24
CA ASP A 39 18.36 44.93 -28.91
C ASP A 39 18.81 44.03 -30.08
N GLY A 40 20.11 44.00 -30.41
CA GLY A 40 20.66 43.21 -31.53
C GLY A 40 20.43 43.86 -32.90
N GLY A 41 21.07 43.28 -33.93
CA GLY A 41 21.13 43.83 -35.30
C GLY A 41 22.36 44.73 -35.53
N VAL A 42 22.79 44.87 -36.79
CA VAL A 42 23.92 45.74 -37.19
C VAL A 42 23.43 46.73 -38.25
N PRO A 43 23.28 48.03 -37.94
CA PRO A 43 23.35 48.64 -36.61
C PRO A 43 22.14 48.26 -35.73
N CYS A 44 22.32 48.17 -34.42
CA CYS A 44 21.23 47.84 -33.50
C CYS A 44 20.24 49.00 -33.41
N ARG A 45 18.93 48.70 -33.25
CA ARG A 45 17.84 49.72 -33.27
C ARG A 45 18.11 50.91 -32.33
N ARG A 46 18.76 50.65 -31.19
CA ARG A 46 19.09 51.68 -30.20
C ARG A 46 20.22 52.61 -30.66
N CYS A 47 21.28 52.08 -31.24
CA CYS A 47 22.35 52.89 -31.84
C CYS A 47 21.82 53.72 -33.01
N THR A 48 20.93 53.16 -33.83
CA THR A 48 20.27 53.89 -34.92
C THR A 48 19.45 55.07 -34.42
N ARG A 49 18.61 54.87 -33.40
CA ARG A 49 17.76 55.93 -32.83
C ARG A 49 18.56 57.04 -32.13
N LEU A 50 19.69 56.69 -31.52
CA LEU A 50 20.54 57.64 -30.80
C LEU A 50 21.64 58.26 -31.69
N HIS A 51 21.65 57.95 -32.98
CA HIS A 51 22.67 58.38 -33.94
C HIS A 51 24.10 58.12 -33.45
N ARG A 52 24.34 56.93 -32.89
CA ARG A 52 25.67 56.48 -32.40
C ARG A 52 26.24 55.41 -33.32
N GLN A 53 27.56 55.34 -33.43
CA GLN A 53 28.24 54.24 -34.14
C GLN A 53 27.94 52.89 -33.44
N CYS A 54 27.58 51.89 -34.25
CA CYS A 54 27.24 50.55 -33.79
C CYS A 54 28.27 49.56 -34.33
N GLU A 55 29.24 49.23 -33.49
CA GLU A 55 30.40 48.43 -33.87
C GLU A 55 30.54 47.20 -32.96
N PHE A 56 31.11 46.13 -33.51
CA PHE A 56 31.33 44.83 -32.85
C PHE A 56 32.80 44.43 -33.01
N LEU A 57 33.71 45.30 -32.58
CA LEU A 57 35.16 45.20 -32.74
C LEU A 57 35.85 44.45 -31.58
N GLY A 58 35.14 44.11 -30.50
CA GLY A 58 35.71 43.27 -29.42
C GLY A 58 36.05 41.83 -29.87
N PRO A 59 37.07 41.15 -29.30
CA PRO A 59 37.50 39.83 -29.78
C PRO A 59 36.45 38.74 -29.55
N THR A 60 36.26 37.86 -30.54
CA THR A 60 35.87 36.47 -30.28
C THR A 60 37.09 35.78 -29.66
N ALA A 61 36.93 35.10 -28.53
CA ALA A 61 38.01 34.26 -27.98
C ALA A 61 38.11 32.93 -28.76
N ARG A 62 38.20 33.05 -30.09
CA ARG A 62 38.64 32.06 -31.06
C ARG A 62 39.15 32.87 -32.27
N ASP A 63 40.42 32.60 -32.56
CA ASP A 63 41.17 32.86 -33.79
C ASP A 63 41.57 34.32 -34.06
N ALA A 64 42.76 34.67 -33.57
CA ALA A 64 43.60 35.68 -34.20
C ALA A 64 44.39 35.00 -35.35
N GLU A 65 44.22 35.57 -36.54
CA GLU A 65 45.13 35.54 -37.70
C GLU A 65 45.25 34.18 -38.42
N GLY A 66 44.85 34.02 -39.69
CA GLY A 66 44.99 34.92 -40.83
C GLY A 66 46.04 34.31 -41.77
N GLY A 67 45.58 33.67 -42.85
CA GLY A 67 46.41 32.83 -43.72
C GLY A 67 47.27 33.60 -44.73
N ASP A 68 48.33 32.94 -45.22
CA ASP A 68 48.50 32.61 -46.64
C ASP A 68 49.76 31.75 -46.87
N GLY A 69 49.68 30.80 -47.80
CA GLY A 69 50.83 30.33 -48.57
C GLY A 69 51.64 29.11 -48.09
N ALA A 70 51.49 28.01 -48.84
CA ALA A 70 52.53 27.04 -49.22
C ALA A 70 52.98 25.92 -48.24
N SER A 71 52.50 24.71 -48.56
CA SER A 71 53.29 23.48 -48.82
C SER A 71 54.42 23.05 -47.86
N ARG A 72 54.28 21.81 -47.34
CA ARG A 72 55.30 20.77 -47.01
C ARG A 72 55.56 20.43 -45.54
N ASN A 73 55.24 19.16 -45.24
CA ASN A 73 55.99 18.15 -44.47
C ASN A 73 56.46 18.37 -43.02
N ARG A 74 55.90 17.51 -42.15
CA ARG A 74 56.55 16.62 -41.15
C ARG A 74 57.83 17.11 -40.44
N SER A 75 57.75 17.11 -39.11
CA SER A 75 58.67 16.36 -38.22
C SER A 75 58.03 16.20 -36.84
N GLY A 76 57.80 14.96 -36.41
CA GLY A 76 57.34 14.66 -35.05
C GLY A 76 58.42 14.99 -34.01
N PRO A 77 58.06 15.08 -32.71
CA PRO A 77 59.00 15.44 -31.65
C PRO A 77 60.17 14.45 -31.62
N GLY A 78 61.40 14.97 -31.57
CA GLY A 78 62.62 14.17 -31.57
C GLY A 78 62.71 13.27 -30.34
N ASN A 79 63.38 12.13 -30.46
CA ASN A 79 63.49 11.11 -29.39
C ASN A 79 63.95 11.68 -28.03
N ALA A 80 64.72 12.77 -28.02
CA ALA A 80 65.14 13.46 -26.79
C ALA A 80 63.96 14.11 -26.04
N GLU A 81 63.01 14.72 -26.74
CA GLU A 81 61.81 15.32 -26.15
C GLU A 81 60.87 14.23 -25.62
N LEU A 82 60.78 13.09 -26.31
CA LEU A 82 59.99 11.94 -25.87
C LEU A 82 60.57 11.28 -24.62
N LEU A 83 61.89 11.12 -24.53
CA LEU A 83 62.57 10.62 -23.33
C LEU A 83 62.38 11.56 -22.12
N GLN A 84 62.46 12.86 -22.36
CA GLN A 84 62.29 13.86 -21.31
C GLN A 84 60.84 13.91 -20.82
N ARG A 85 59.88 13.78 -21.74
CA ARG A 85 58.45 13.66 -21.41
C ARG A 85 58.14 12.37 -20.65
N ALA A 86 58.75 11.24 -21.02
CA ALA A 86 58.61 9.98 -20.28
C ALA A 86 59.13 10.10 -18.84
N SER A 87 60.29 10.73 -18.64
CA SER A 87 60.85 10.97 -17.30
C SER A 87 59.94 11.86 -16.42
N TYR A 88 59.31 12.90 -16.99
CA TYR A 88 58.35 13.69 -16.24
C TYR A 88 57.08 12.91 -15.90
N MET A 89 56.60 12.06 -16.81
CA MET A 89 55.43 11.21 -16.55
C MET A 89 55.72 10.16 -15.47
N GLU A 90 56.89 9.54 -15.46
CA GLU A 90 57.28 8.61 -14.38
C GLU A 90 57.31 9.28 -13.01
N LYS A 91 57.84 10.51 -12.92
CA LYS A 91 57.84 11.29 -11.66
C LYS A 91 56.43 11.62 -11.18
N ILE A 92 55.54 12.02 -12.08
CA ILE A 92 54.15 12.33 -11.75
C ILE A 92 53.44 11.06 -11.27
N ILE A 93 53.59 9.96 -11.99
CA ILE A 93 52.91 8.70 -11.66
C ILE A 93 53.40 8.17 -10.31
N THR A 94 54.71 8.18 -10.06
CA THR A 94 55.27 7.73 -8.77
C THR A 94 54.76 8.58 -7.59
N HIS A 95 54.57 9.89 -7.81
CA HIS A 95 54.05 10.80 -6.79
C HIS A 95 52.59 10.52 -6.42
N TYR A 96 51.74 10.17 -7.39
CA TYR A 96 50.30 9.98 -7.16
C TYR A 96 49.88 8.53 -6.92
N ALA A 97 50.65 7.55 -7.40
CA ALA A 97 50.30 6.14 -7.34
C ALA A 97 51.14 5.32 -6.33
N GLY A 98 52.12 5.94 -5.67
CA GLY A 98 53.04 5.27 -4.74
C GLY A 98 54.13 4.44 -5.44
N SER A 99 54.83 3.59 -4.67
CA SER A 99 55.99 2.80 -5.14
C SER A 99 55.58 1.63 -6.06
N ILE A 100 55.23 1.95 -7.31
CA ILE A 100 54.97 0.99 -8.38
C ILE A 100 56.22 0.89 -9.26
N SER A 101 56.61 -0.32 -9.67
CA SER A 101 57.73 -0.52 -10.60
C SER A 101 57.32 -0.06 -12.01
N LEU A 102 58.01 0.97 -12.52
CA LEU A 102 57.79 1.54 -13.85
C LEU A 102 58.78 0.97 -14.89
N ASP A 103 59.28 -0.23 -14.64
CA ASP A 103 60.09 -0.94 -15.63
C ASP A 103 59.25 -1.34 -16.85
N THR A 104 59.93 -1.56 -17.97
CA THR A 104 59.30 -1.75 -19.27
C THR A 104 58.42 -3.01 -19.32
N GLU A 105 58.71 -4.02 -18.50
CA GLU A 105 58.00 -5.28 -18.46
C GLU A 105 56.71 -5.17 -17.63
N SER A 106 56.78 -4.47 -16.49
CA SER A 106 55.60 -4.12 -15.67
C SER A 106 54.61 -3.21 -16.40
N LEU A 107 55.11 -2.19 -17.13
CA LEU A 107 54.28 -1.29 -17.92
C LEU A 107 53.60 -2.01 -19.10
N LYS A 108 54.29 -2.98 -19.71
CA LYS A 108 53.71 -3.81 -20.78
C LYS A 108 52.56 -4.67 -20.26
N ALA A 109 52.73 -5.33 -19.11
CA ALA A 109 51.68 -6.14 -18.49
C ALA A 109 50.44 -5.30 -18.12
N MET A 110 50.64 -4.08 -17.63
CA MET A 110 49.53 -3.14 -17.34
C MET A 110 48.81 -2.67 -18.61
N ALA A 111 49.54 -2.40 -19.69
CA ALA A 111 48.94 -2.00 -20.97
C ALA A 111 48.07 -3.13 -21.57
N GLU A 112 48.57 -4.37 -21.56
CA GLU A 112 47.82 -5.54 -22.07
C GLU A 112 46.58 -5.84 -21.21
N SER A 113 46.61 -5.55 -19.90
CA SER A 113 45.43 -5.63 -19.02
C SER A 113 44.37 -4.54 -19.31
N ILE A 114 44.73 -3.42 -19.92
CA ILE A 114 43.78 -2.33 -20.23
C ILE A 114 43.00 -2.65 -21.52
N ASP A 115 43.66 -3.23 -22.53
CA ASP A 115 43.01 -3.60 -23.79
C ASP A 115 42.00 -4.73 -23.59
N ASN A 116 42.27 -5.68 -22.69
CA ASN A 116 41.30 -6.74 -22.33
C ASN A 116 40.06 -6.23 -21.57
N LYS A 117 40.13 -5.07 -20.90
CA LYS A 117 38.97 -4.46 -20.20
C LYS A 117 38.06 -3.63 -21.13
N ASN A 118 38.50 -3.33 -22.35
CA ASN A 118 37.73 -2.51 -23.29
C ASN A 118 36.66 -3.29 -24.08
N PHE A 119 36.60 -4.63 -24.00
CA PHE A 119 35.52 -5.41 -24.60
C PHE A 119 34.23 -5.50 -23.75
N ASP A 120 34.31 -5.31 -22.43
CA ASP A 120 33.13 -5.30 -21.53
C ASP A 120 32.63 -3.89 -21.16
N ALA A 121 33.33 -2.83 -21.61
CA ALA A 121 33.06 -1.45 -21.19
C ALA A 121 32.08 -0.66 -22.09
N HIS A 122 31.33 -1.32 -22.98
CA HIS A 122 30.36 -0.64 -23.85
C HIS A 122 28.93 -0.50 -23.30
N GLN A 123 28.66 -0.86 -22.04
CA GLN A 123 27.40 -0.52 -21.37
C GLN A 123 27.50 0.45 -20.19
N VAL A 124 28.69 0.96 -19.84
CA VAL A 124 28.82 1.92 -18.74
C VAL A 124 29.78 3.05 -19.09
N LYS A 125 29.25 4.14 -19.66
CA LYS A 125 29.83 5.49 -19.56
C LYS A 125 28.66 6.48 -19.51
N ARG A 126 28.63 7.52 -18.69
CA ARG A 126 29.55 8.06 -17.68
C ARG A 126 28.78 9.20 -16.99
N GLN A 127 28.77 9.24 -15.66
CA GLN A 127 28.93 10.51 -14.97
C GLN A 127 30.29 10.44 -14.26
N ALA A 128 31.22 11.24 -14.75
CA ALA A 128 32.40 11.66 -14.01
C ALA A 128 32.27 13.18 -13.89
N PRO A 129 32.63 13.78 -12.74
CA PRO A 129 32.42 15.19 -12.50
C PRO A 129 33.37 16.01 -13.37
N ILE A 130 32.81 16.99 -14.07
CA ILE A 130 33.55 18.08 -14.69
C ILE A 130 33.91 19.02 -13.54
N MET A 131 35.21 19.26 -13.31
CA MET A 131 35.66 20.40 -12.50
C MET A 131 35.23 21.68 -13.22
N ASP A 132 34.11 22.26 -12.79
CA ASP A 132 33.68 23.58 -13.21
C ASP A 132 34.40 24.66 -12.40
N SER A 133 34.76 25.72 -13.12
CA SER A 133 35.33 26.96 -12.61
C SER A 133 34.42 27.60 -11.54
N PRO A 134 34.95 28.25 -10.49
CA PRO A 134 34.14 28.83 -9.44
C PRO A 134 33.46 30.10 -9.97
N GLY A 135 32.16 30.03 -10.26
CA GLY A 135 31.45 31.21 -10.77
C GLY A 135 30.00 31.06 -11.25
N SER A 136 29.27 30.00 -10.88
CA SER A 136 27.83 29.98 -11.11
C SER A 136 27.09 29.47 -9.87
N ASP A 137 26.34 30.36 -9.22
CA ASP A 137 25.31 30.05 -8.21
C ASP A 137 24.13 29.32 -8.85
N PHE A 138 24.38 28.15 -9.44
CA PHE A 138 23.34 27.19 -9.73
C PHE A 138 23.33 26.23 -8.55
N LEU A 139 22.33 26.36 -7.67
CA LEU A 139 22.00 25.35 -6.66
C LEU A 139 21.49 24.10 -7.39
N GLY A 140 22.38 23.41 -8.09
CA GLY A 140 22.22 21.98 -8.29
C GLY A 140 22.31 21.40 -6.90
N ALA A 141 21.19 20.92 -6.35
CA ALA A 141 21.24 19.99 -5.25
C ALA A 141 22.05 18.79 -5.76
N GLU A 142 23.37 18.82 -5.55
CA GLU A 142 24.23 17.66 -5.76
C GLU A 142 23.56 16.52 -4.98
N ASP A 143 23.27 15.41 -5.67
CA ASP A 143 22.44 14.29 -5.22
C ASP A 143 22.51 14.11 -3.70
N GLU A 144 21.49 14.63 -3.01
CA GLU A 144 21.42 14.43 -1.57
C GLU A 144 21.12 12.96 -1.32
N ASN A 145 22.17 12.15 -1.20
CA ASN A 145 22.02 10.72 -1.02
C ASN A 145 21.56 10.41 0.41
N TYR A 146 20.60 9.50 0.51
CA TYR A 146 20.19 8.86 1.77
C TYR A 146 21.27 7.92 2.27
N THR A 147 21.21 7.54 3.56
CA THR A 147 22.12 6.56 4.15
C THR A 147 21.34 5.38 4.75
N VAL A 148 21.86 4.17 4.56
CA VAL A 148 21.38 2.95 5.22
C VAL A 148 22.58 2.31 5.89
N GLN A 149 22.64 2.37 7.22
CA GLN A 149 23.73 1.82 8.01
C GLN A 149 23.33 0.46 8.59
N PRO A 150 24.10 -0.61 8.33
CA PRO A 150 23.90 -1.87 9.02
C PRO A 150 24.30 -1.73 10.50
N LEU A 151 23.46 -2.29 11.36
CA LEU A 151 23.69 -2.47 12.79
C LEU A 151 23.72 -3.98 13.09
N ASP A 152 23.74 -4.35 14.37
CA ASP A 152 23.70 -5.75 14.79
C ASP A 152 22.34 -6.42 14.52
N ASN A 153 22.31 -7.76 14.48
CA ASN A 153 21.09 -8.58 14.44
C ASN A 153 20.11 -8.20 13.30
N ASN A 154 20.60 -8.09 12.06
CA ASN A 154 19.80 -7.71 10.88
C ASN A 154 19.05 -6.37 11.02
N THR A 155 19.46 -5.53 11.96
CA THR A 155 18.92 -4.19 12.15
C THR A 155 19.64 -3.21 11.24
N THR A 156 18.90 -2.27 10.69
CA THR A 156 19.46 -1.21 9.84
C THR A 156 18.88 0.13 10.26
N HIS A 157 19.67 1.18 10.13
CA HIS A 157 19.22 2.54 10.34
C HIS A 157 19.16 3.30 9.01
N TYR A 158 17.97 3.73 8.64
CA TYR A 158 17.75 4.61 7.50
C TYR A 158 17.72 6.07 7.94
N SER A 159 18.49 6.89 7.25
CA SER A 159 18.45 8.35 7.35
C SER A 159 18.25 8.94 5.96
N GLY A 160 17.06 9.53 5.76
CA GLY A 160 16.69 10.15 4.49
C GLY A 160 17.52 11.37 4.15
N GLU A 161 17.45 11.78 2.89
CA GLU A 161 18.22 12.85 2.27
C GLU A 161 18.13 14.18 3.06
N PHE A 162 16.94 14.53 3.52
CA PHE A 162 16.64 15.78 4.25
C PHE A 162 16.81 15.68 5.77
N SER A 163 17.36 14.58 6.30
CA SER A 163 17.49 14.40 7.74
C SER A 163 18.62 15.27 8.33
N HIS A 164 18.36 15.87 9.49
CA HIS A 164 19.40 16.59 10.25
C HIS A 164 20.60 15.69 10.58
N TRP A 165 20.37 14.39 10.75
CA TRP A 165 21.44 13.40 10.93
C TRP A 165 22.35 13.33 9.71
N ASN A 166 21.80 13.14 8.51
CA ASN A 166 22.57 13.07 7.27
C ASN A 166 23.36 14.37 7.04
N PHE A 167 22.74 15.52 7.29
CA PHE A 167 23.43 16.82 7.25
C PHE A 167 24.57 16.91 8.27
N SER A 168 24.35 16.44 9.51
CA SER A 168 25.39 16.40 10.55
C SER A 168 26.56 15.50 10.17
N MET A 169 26.28 14.34 9.55
CA MET A 169 27.33 13.42 9.09
C MET A 169 28.14 14.01 7.94
N ARG A 170 27.51 14.77 7.03
CA ARG A 170 28.23 15.52 6.00
C ARG A 170 29.11 16.61 6.58
N ILE A 171 28.63 17.36 7.59
CA ILE A 171 29.46 18.34 8.30
C ILE A 171 30.67 17.66 8.93
N LYS A 172 30.47 16.52 9.60
CA LYS A 172 31.58 15.73 10.18
C LYS A 172 32.60 15.35 9.10
N GLN A 173 32.16 14.77 7.99
CA GLN A 173 33.03 14.39 6.87
C GLN A 173 33.79 15.60 6.30
N TRP A 174 33.11 16.75 6.18
CA TRP A 174 33.72 17.98 5.69
C TRP A 174 34.78 18.52 6.65
N ILE A 175 34.54 18.48 7.96
CA ILE A 175 35.53 18.84 8.99
C ILE A 175 36.74 17.91 8.89
N GLU A 176 36.52 16.60 8.80
CA GLU A 176 37.60 15.60 8.68
C GLU A 176 38.45 15.82 7.43
N GLN A 177 37.87 16.24 6.30
CA GLN A 177 38.60 16.60 5.08
C GLN A 177 39.38 17.92 5.19
N CYS A 178 38.91 18.86 6.02
CA CYS A 178 39.57 20.16 6.21
C CYS A 178 40.72 20.13 7.21
N VAL A 179 40.80 19.11 8.09
CA VAL A 179 41.87 18.97 9.08
C VAL A 179 43.06 18.23 8.44
N PRO A 180 44.19 18.89 8.16
CA PRO A 180 45.36 18.21 7.61
C PRO A 180 45.88 17.17 8.61
N GLU A 181 46.24 15.98 8.12
CA GLU A 181 46.87 14.90 8.90
C GLU A 181 48.11 15.44 9.64
N ARG A 182 47.92 15.88 10.87
CA ARG A 182 49.01 16.09 11.81
C ARG A 182 49.28 14.74 12.45
N HIS A 183 50.52 14.29 12.43
CA HIS A 183 50.95 13.03 13.06
C HIS A 183 50.61 12.92 14.57
N ASP A 184 50.15 14.01 15.20
CA ASP A 184 49.70 14.08 16.60
C ASP A 184 48.19 14.44 16.75
N ALA A 185 47.37 14.29 15.71
CA ALA A 185 45.94 14.59 15.81
C ALA A 185 45.20 13.54 16.68
N PRO A 186 44.26 13.95 17.56
CA PRO A 186 43.35 13.01 18.20
C PRO A 186 42.60 12.22 17.11
N GLY A 187 42.31 10.94 17.36
CA GLY A 187 41.68 10.03 16.41
C GLY A 187 40.36 10.55 15.81
N PRO A 188 39.74 9.81 14.87
CA PRO A 188 38.53 10.24 14.17
C PRO A 188 37.44 10.74 15.12
N LEU A 189 36.66 11.75 14.70
CA LEU A 189 35.64 12.38 15.53
C LEU A 189 34.56 11.35 15.91
N SER A 190 34.74 10.74 17.09
CA SER A 190 33.86 9.70 17.63
C SER A 190 32.83 10.34 18.56
N PHE A 191 31.56 9.99 18.37
CA PHE A 191 30.47 10.40 19.25
C PHE A 191 29.56 9.21 19.52
N LYS A 192 28.73 9.29 20.56
CA LYS A 192 27.78 8.21 20.88
C LYS A 192 26.62 8.25 19.89
N GLU A 193 26.52 7.22 19.06
CA GLU A 193 25.39 7.04 18.16
C GLU A 193 24.20 6.44 18.94
N TYR A 194 22.98 6.93 18.66
CA TYR A 194 21.76 6.47 19.31
C TYR A 194 20.68 6.26 18.25
N TYR A 195 20.38 4.99 17.95
CA TYR A 195 19.46 4.61 16.86
C TYR A 195 18.15 3.99 17.35
N ARG A 196 18.14 3.44 18.57
CA ARG A 196 17.01 2.71 19.17
C ARG A 196 16.95 3.00 20.66
N ALA A 197 15.73 3.06 21.20
CA ALA A 197 15.48 3.26 22.62
C ALA A 197 15.54 1.93 23.40
N GLU A 198 16.72 1.34 23.47
CA GLU A 198 16.94 0.05 24.14
C GLU A 198 16.57 0.09 25.62
N GLU A 199 16.64 1.26 26.27
CA GLU A 199 16.26 1.48 27.66
C GLU A 199 14.77 1.25 27.96
N LEU A 200 13.92 1.25 26.93
CA LEU A 200 12.48 0.98 27.08
C LEU A 200 12.13 -0.50 26.98
N GLN A 201 13.10 -1.38 26.69
CA GLN A 201 12.85 -2.81 26.52
C GLN A 201 12.56 -3.51 27.85
N SER A 202 11.57 -4.39 27.83
CA SER A 202 11.23 -5.22 28.98
C SER A 202 12.20 -6.40 29.13
N ALA A 203 12.64 -6.68 30.36
CA ALA A 203 13.53 -7.82 30.63
C ALA A 203 12.79 -9.16 30.79
N ASN A 204 11.49 -9.12 31.14
CA ASN A 204 10.77 -10.29 31.66
C ASN A 204 9.82 -10.94 30.64
N ASN A 205 9.43 -10.24 29.57
CA ASN A 205 8.41 -10.76 28.65
C ASN A 205 8.93 -11.93 27.81
N THR A 206 10.20 -11.92 27.40
CA THR A 206 10.81 -13.02 26.62
C THR A 206 10.84 -14.32 27.43
N GLN A 207 11.28 -14.27 28.70
CA GLN A 207 11.38 -15.47 29.53
C GLN A 207 10.01 -16.08 29.86
N ALA A 208 9.03 -15.23 30.19
CA ALA A 208 7.66 -15.68 30.45
C ALA A 208 6.97 -16.22 29.19
N SER A 209 7.39 -15.75 28.01
CA SER A 209 6.90 -16.24 26.73
C SER A 209 7.46 -17.63 26.43
N LEU A 210 8.77 -17.86 26.63
CA LEU A 210 9.41 -19.16 26.38
C LEU A 210 8.83 -20.31 27.21
N SER A 211 8.36 -20.06 28.43
CA SER A 211 7.75 -21.09 29.26
C SER A 211 6.37 -21.56 28.77
N ALA A 212 5.72 -20.81 27.88
CA ALA A 212 4.41 -21.13 27.36
C ALA A 212 4.44 -21.97 26.06
N LEU A 213 5.63 -22.31 25.54
CA LEU A 213 5.80 -22.99 24.25
C LEU A 213 5.04 -24.33 24.20
N PRO A 214 4.37 -24.62 23.07
CA PRO A 214 3.71 -25.91 22.91
C PRO A 214 4.73 -27.05 22.79
N PRO A 215 4.31 -28.32 22.91
CA PRO A 215 5.18 -29.45 22.58
C PRO A 215 5.72 -29.37 21.15
N ARG A 216 6.97 -29.80 20.94
CA ARG A 216 7.68 -29.68 19.65
C ARG A 216 6.90 -30.23 18.45
N TYR A 217 6.28 -31.40 18.60
CA TYR A 217 5.48 -32.01 17.51
C TYR A 217 4.27 -31.14 17.11
N VAL A 218 3.69 -30.39 18.06
CA VAL A 218 2.59 -29.45 17.78
C VAL A 218 3.13 -28.24 17.03
N ALA A 219 4.27 -27.68 17.47
CA ALA A 219 4.92 -26.57 16.79
C ALA A 219 5.26 -26.90 15.33
N GLU A 220 5.89 -28.06 15.09
CA GLU A 220 6.25 -28.54 13.76
C GLU A 220 5.00 -28.71 12.86
N PHE A 221 3.92 -29.30 13.40
CA PHE A 221 2.65 -29.41 12.69
C PHE A 221 2.06 -28.05 12.29
N LEU A 222 2.02 -27.09 13.22
CA LEU A 222 1.46 -25.76 12.95
C LEU A 222 2.29 -24.98 11.92
N VAL A 223 3.61 -25.11 11.96
CA VAL A 223 4.53 -24.50 10.97
C VAL A 223 4.32 -25.14 9.60
N GLN A 224 4.14 -26.46 9.54
CA GLN A 224 3.80 -27.14 8.29
C GLN A 224 2.45 -26.65 7.73
N ALA A 225 1.43 -26.52 8.58
CA ALA A 225 0.13 -26.00 8.18
C ALA A 225 0.22 -24.56 7.65
N PHE A 226 0.98 -23.68 8.32
CA PHE A 226 1.27 -22.32 7.87
C PHE A 226 1.86 -22.31 6.45
N TYR A 227 2.92 -23.08 6.24
CA TYR A 227 3.62 -23.14 4.96
C TYR A 227 2.85 -23.85 3.84
N LYS A 228 1.93 -24.76 4.18
CA LYS A 228 1.12 -25.49 3.22
C LYS A 228 -0.12 -24.72 2.79
N HIS A 229 -0.72 -23.94 3.69
CA HIS A 229 -2.04 -23.35 3.49
C HIS A 229 -2.06 -21.82 3.52
N ALA A 230 -1.27 -21.18 4.39
CA ALA A 230 -1.28 -19.73 4.59
C ALA A 230 -0.27 -19.00 3.69
N GLU A 231 0.94 -19.55 3.54
CA GLU A 231 1.95 -19.02 2.60
C GLU A 231 1.54 -19.38 1.16
N THR A 232 0.84 -18.46 0.49
CA THR A 232 0.57 -18.55 -0.96
C THR A 232 1.46 -17.56 -1.71
N ASN A 233 0.97 -16.51 -2.36
CA ASN A 233 1.75 -15.69 -3.32
C ASN A 233 2.70 -14.66 -2.66
N TYR A 234 2.97 -14.81 -1.38
CA TYR A 234 3.71 -13.87 -0.54
C TYR A 234 4.82 -14.57 0.21
N PHE A 235 5.87 -13.84 0.55
CA PHE A 235 6.98 -14.36 1.35
C PHE A 235 7.02 -13.67 2.70
N TYR A 236 7.09 -14.49 3.75
CA TYR A 236 7.16 -13.99 5.12
C TYR A 236 8.51 -14.31 5.74
N VAL A 237 8.93 -15.57 5.67
CA VAL A 237 10.16 -16.08 6.30
C VAL A 237 10.63 -17.32 5.54
N GLU A 238 11.94 -17.55 5.51
CA GLU A 238 12.53 -18.72 4.84
C GLU A 238 12.36 -19.98 5.72
N ARG A 239 12.09 -21.12 5.07
CA ARG A 239 11.74 -22.39 5.70
C ARG A 239 12.88 -22.98 6.51
N GLY A 240 14.08 -23.07 5.92
CA GLY A 240 15.26 -23.61 6.57
C GLY A 240 15.66 -22.79 7.79
N TRP A 241 15.76 -21.47 7.63
CA TRP A 241 16.10 -20.56 8.71
C TRP A 241 15.08 -20.62 9.85
N LEU A 242 13.77 -20.64 9.57
CA LEU A 242 12.76 -20.79 10.63
C LEU A 242 12.91 -22.12 11.38
N ALA A 243 13.18 -23.21 10.67
CA ALA A 243 13.39 -24.52 11.29
C ALA A 243 14.60 -24.50 12.24
N GLU A 244 15.72 -23.89 11.82
CA GLU A 244 16.91 -23.71 12.66
C GLU A 244 16.61 -22.88 13.92
N GLN A 245 15.80 -21.81 13.80
CA GLN A 245 15.41 -20.99 14.95
C GLN A 245 14.51 -21.78 15.92
N ILE A 246 13.58 -22.58 15.41
CA ILE A 246 12.74 -23.44 16.25
C ILE A 246 13.60 -24.49 16.96
N ASP A 247 14.53 -25.12 16.24
CA ASP A 247 15.49 -26.07 16.81
C ASP A 247 16.29 -25.45 17.95
N LEU A 248 16.82 -24.24 17.74
CA LEU A 248 17.56 -23.49 18.75
C LEU A 248 16.73 -23.25 20.01
N ILE A 249 15.46 -22.85 19.85
CA ILE A 249 14.57 -22.56 20.98
C ILE A 249 14.26 -23.80 21.81
N TYR A 250 14.03 -24.95 21.18
CA TYR A 250 13.73 -26.19 21.92
C TYR A 250 14.98 -26.85 22.52
N GLN A 251 16.16 -26.67 21.91
CA GLN A 251 17.41 -27.25 22.42
C GLN A 251 18.08 -26.38 23.48
N ASN A 252 18.08 -25.06 23.29
CA ASN A 252 18.71 -24.11 24.19
C ASN A 252 17.89 -22.80 24.32
N PRO A 253 16.79 -22.81 25.10
CA PRO A 253 15.94 -21.63 25.29
C PRO A 253 16.70 -20.40 25.81
N GLY A 254 17.79 -20.62 26.55
CA GLY A 254 18.63 -19.55 27.12
C GLY A 254 19.56 -18.88 26.11
N ALA A 255 19.66 -19.39 24.88
CA ALA A 255 20.43 -18.76 23.81
C ALA A 255 19.76 -17.48 23.28
N LEU A 256 18.44 -17.36 23.41
CA LEU A 256 17.70 -16.19 22.93
C LEU A 256 17.94 -14.97 23.82
N SER A 257 18.60 -13.99 23.24
CA SER A 257 18.80 -12.66 23.82
C SER A 257 17.56 -11.77 23.65
N ARG A 258 17.53 -10.63 24.35
CA ARG A 258 16.48 -9.59 24.13
C ARG A 258 16.44 -9.10 22.69
N ARG A 259 17.56 -9.17 21.97
CA ARG A 259 17.70 -8.73 20.57
C ARG A 259 16.97 -9.65 19.58
N GLU A 260 16.59 -10.87 19.99
CA GLU A 260 15.86 -11.84 19.16
C GLU A 260 14.35 -11.88 19.45
N VAL A 261 13.83 -10.86 20.15
CA VAL A 261 12.40 -10.74 20.46
C VAL A 261 11.52 -10.74 19.20
N GLY A 262 12.03 -10.19 18.09
CA GLY A 262 11.38 -10.25 16.77
C GLY A 262 11.16 -11.69 16.31
N THR A 263 12.20 -12.53 16.40
CA THR A 263 12.14 -13.96 16.05
C THR A 263 11.13 -14.71 16.90
N LEU A 264 11.15 -14.51 18.22
CA LEU A 264 10.20 -15.17 19.11
C LEU A 264 8.74 -14.74 18.84
N CYS A 265 8.50 -13.45 18.65
CA CYS A 265 7.18 -12.91 18.29
C CYS A 265 6.69 -13.49 16.97
N MET A 266 7.56 -13.56 15.96
CA MET A 266 7.30 -14.15 14.66
C MET A 266 6.92 -15.64 14.79
N ILE A 267 7.62 -16.43 15.60
CA ILE A 267 7.30 -17.84 15.82
C ILE A 267 5.91 -18.01 16.45
N TRP A 268 5.61 -17.22 17.48
CA TRP A 268 4.28 -17.25 18.11
C TRP A 268 3.14 -16.95 17.14
N ILE A 269 3.32 -15.93 16.31
CA ILE A 269 2.27 -15.56 15.35
C ILE A 269 2.18 -16.59 14.20
N ILE A 270 3.27 -17.25 13.82
CA ILE A 270 3.22 -18.38 12.88
C ILE A 270 2.42 -19.54 13.47
N PHE A 271 2.59 -19.87 14.76
CA PHE A 271 1.74 -20.87 15.41
C PHE A 271 0.27 -20.46 15.40
N ALA A 272 -0.03 -19.20 15.71
CA ALA A 272 -1.40 -18.68 15.67
C ALA A 272 -2.01 -18.79 14.27
N ILE A 273 -1.28 -18.41 13.21
CA ILE A 273 -1.74 -18.59 11.83
C ILE A 273 -1.88 -20.08 11.49
N GLY A 274 -0.96 -20.94 11.93
CA GLY A 274 -1.07 -22.39 11.74
C GLY A 274 -2.40 -22.95 12.27
N THR A 275 -2.87 -22.50 13.43
CA THR A 275 -4.16 -22.94 13.99
C THR A 275 -5.35 -22.54 13.11
N GLN A 276 -5.29 -21.41 12.40
CA GLN A 276 -6.34 -20.96 11.49
C GLN A 276 -6.54 -21.89 10.27
N TYR A 277 -5.55 -22.72 9.95
CA TYR A 277 -5.57 -23.63 8.80
C TYR A 277 -5.46 -25.11 9.16
N ALA A 278 -5.17 -25.45 10.43
CA ALA A 278 -4.95 -26.83 10.89
C ALA A 278 -6.06 -27.80 10.50
N TYR A 279 -7.32 -27.36 10.52
CA TYR A 279 -8.46 -28.19 10.15
C TYR A 279 -8.44 -28.68 8.69
N LEU A 280 -7.73 -28.00 7.77
CA LEU A 280 -7.64 -28.41 6.36
C LEU A 280 -6.87 -29.73 6.19
N ASP A 281 -5.94 -30.04 7.09
CA ASP A 281 -5.24 -31.32 7.09
C ASP A 281 -6.15 -32.47 7.54
N SER A 282 -7.17 -32.19 8.38
CA SER A 282 -8.18 -33.19 8.75
C SER A 282 -9.12 -33.56 7.60
N ILE A 283 -9.36 -32.63 6.67
CA ILE A 283 -10.25 -32.84 5.51
C ILE A 283 -9.57 -33.76 4.48
N SER A 284 -8.24 -33.67 4.35
CA SER A 284 -7.45 -34.50 3.44
C SER A 284 -7.43 -35.99 3.83
N GLY A 285 -7.83 -36.35 5.06
CA GLY A 285 -7.84 -37.72 5.58
C GLY A 285 -9.24 -38.36 5.73
N ARG A 286 -10.33 -37.70 5.32
CA ARG A 286 -11.68 -38.28 5.38
C ARG A 286 -11.96 -39.15 4.16
N ASP A 287 -11.66 -40.43 4.26
CA ASP A 287 -12.39 -41.45 3.50
C ASP A 287 -13.90 -41.33 3.79
N ALA A 288 -14.71 -41.58 2.77
CA ALA A 288 -16.12 -41.18 2.61
C ALA A 288 -17.15 -41.71 3.63
N HIS A 289 -16.77 -42.22 4.80
CA HIS A 289 -17.69 -42.79 5.78
C HIS A 289 -17.37 -42.34 7.21
N GLY A 290 -17.96 -41.22 7.62
CA GLY A 290 -17.95 -40.81 9.03
C GLY A 290 -18.41 -39.37 9.25
N LYS A 291 -19.72 -39.15 9.37
CA LYS A 291 -20.25 -37.95 10.02
C LYS A 291 -19.97 -38.04 11.51
N SER A 292 -18.78 -37.63 11.95
CA SER A 292 -18.53 -37.34 13.35
C SER A 292 -19.26 -36.04 13.70
N ASN A 293 -20.35 -36.18 14.45
CA ASN A 293 -21.24 -35.11 14.89
C ASN A 293 -20.72 -34.38 16.15
N ASP A 294 -19.43 -34.51 16.48
CA ASP A 294 -18.80 -33.76 17.57
C ASP A 294 -18.22 -32.45 17.04
N SER A 295 -19.11 -31.55 16.64
CA SER A 295 -18.78 -30.13 16.65
C SER A 295 -18.76 -29.68 18.11
N SER A 296 -17.61 -29.81 18.77
CA SER A 296 -17.22 -28.77 19.73
C SER A 296 -16.82 -27.58 18.86
N PRO A 297 -17.67 -26.54 18.75
CA PRO A 297 -17.19 -25.32 18.12
C PRO A 297 -16.20 -24.71 19.12
N PHE A 298 -15.06 -24.18 18.66
CA PHE A 298 -14.19 -23.25 19.41
C PHE A 298 -13.00 -23.77 20.27
N SER A 299 -12.48 -25.00 20.14
CA SER A 299 -11.23 -25.36 20.84
C SER A 299 -9.96 -24.81 20.18
N GLU A 300 -9.85 -24.87 18.85
CA GLU A 300 -8.68 -24.42 18.08
C GLU A 300 -8.53 -22.89 18.08
N ASP A 301 -9.63 -22.15 17.92
CA ASP A 301 -9.63 -20.68 17.94
C ASP A 301 -9.11 -20.12 19.27
N THR A 302 -9.45 -20.78 20.38
CA THR A 302 -8.97 -20.39 21.73
C THR A 302 -7.45 -20.52 21.84
N ILE A 303 -6.88 -21.59 21.26
CA ILE A 303 -5.43 -21.80 21.23
C ILE A 303 -4.75 -20.78 20.31
N GLY A 304 -5.32 -20.53 19.13
CA GLY A 304 -4.83 -19.49 18.20
C GLY A 304 -4.80 -18.11 18.85
N VAL A 305 -5.87 -17.73 19.55
CA VAL A 305 -5.95 -16.48 20.32
C VAL A 305 -4.90 -16.44 21.43
N MET A 306 -4.65 -17.54 22.14
CA MET A 306 -3.59 -17.60 23.16
C MET A 306 -2.21 -17.34 22.53
N PHE A 307 -1.88 -17.97 21.41
CA PHE A 307 -0.61 -17.74 20.70
C PHE A 307 -0.48 -16.29 20.20
N TYR A 308 -1.55 -15.74 19.64
CA TYR A 308 -1.62 -14.32 19.28
C TYR A 308 -1.36 -13.40 20.50
N GLN A 309 -1.97 -13.69 21.64
CA GLN A 309 -1.75 -12.92 22.87
C GLN A 309 -0.30 -13.00 23.35
N GLN A 310 0.38 -14.14 23.21
CA GLN A 310 1.81 -14.24 23.53
C GLN A 310 2.66 -13.38 22.58
N ALA A 311 2.35 -13.38 21.27
CA ALA A 311 3.01 -12.50 20.32
C ALA A 311 2.80 -11.02 20.67
N CYS A 312 1.56 -10.62 21.01
CA CYS A 312 1.21 -9.24 21.34
C CYS A 312 1.93 -8.69 22.58
N LYS A 313 2.23 -9.53 23.58
CA LYS A 313 3.03 -9.11 24.75
C LYS A 313 4.44 -8.66 24.38
N LEU A 314 4.98 -9.18 23.27
CA LEU A 314 6.32 -8.86 22.77
C LEU A 314 6.33 -7.64 21.83
N VAL A 315 5.18 -7.20 21.32
CA VAL A 315 5.08 -6.11 20.33
C VAL A 315 5.78 -4.81 20.76
N PRO A 316 5.68 -4.34 22.02
CA PRO A 316 6.41 -3.14 22.44
C PRO A 316 7.93 -3.28 22.24
N ASP A 317 8.51 -4.41 22.61
CA ASP A 317 9.94 -4.69 22.45
C ASP A 317 10.32 -4.90 20.97
N VAL A 318 9.43 -5.53 20.19
CA VAL A 318 9.58 -5.68 18.73
C VAL A 318 9.67 -4.32 18.03
N ILE A 319 8.85 -3.35 18.43
CA ILE A 319 8.86 -1.99 17.89
C ILE A 319 10.15 -1.24 18.29
N THR A 320 10.62 -1.40 19.54
CA THR A 320 11.86 -0.73 19.99
C THR A 320 13.10 -1.28 19.31
N VAL A 321 13.17 -2.59 19.04
CA VAL A 321 14.28 -3.20 18.28
C VAL A 321 14.21 -2.81 16.80
N ALA A 322 13.05 -2.97 16.18
CA ALA A 322 12.83 -2.72 14.76
C ALA A 322 13.91 -3.36 13.86
N SER A 323 14.12 -4.67 13.98
CA SER A 323 14.97 -5.46 13.06
C SER A 323 14.17 -5.94 11.84
N LEU A 324 14.81 -6.68 10.92
CA LEU A 324 14.11 -7.40 9.84
C LEU A 324 13.04 -8.35 10.41
N GLU A 325 13.38 -9.10 11.44
CA GLU A 325 12.49 -10.06 12.11
C GLU A 325 11.34 -9.32 12.81
N SER A 326 11.58 -8.10 13.32
CA SER A 326 10.49 -7.25 13.81
C SER A 326 9.47 -6.90 12.71
N VAL A 327 9.96 -6.57 11.50
CA VAL A 327 9.08 -6.30 10.35
C VAL A 327 8.28 -7.56 10.00
N GLN A 328 8.92 -8.72 9.93
CA GLN A 328 8.27 -10.01 9.65
C GLN A 328 7.21 -10.35 10.70
N ALA A 329 7.53 -10.20 11.98
CA ALA A 329 6.61 -10.45 13.09
C ALA A 329 5.36 -9.57 12.99
N ILE A 330 5.52 -8.25 12.88
CA ILE A 330 4.38 -7.32 12.80
C ILE A 330 3.57 -7.54 11.51
N LEU A 331 4.23 -7.83 10.38
CA LEU A 331 3.57 -8.19 9.13
C LEU A 331 2.66 -9.40 9.32
N LEU A 332 3.18 -10.47 9.93
CA LEU A 332 2.43 -11.69 10.19
C LEU A 332 1.28 -11.47 11.19
N ILE A 333 1.42 -10.57 12.17
CA ILE A 333 0.29 -10.17 13.03
C ILE A 333 -0.81 -9.50 12.20
N GLY A 334 -0.42 -8.65 11.24
CA GLY A 334 -1.33 -8.08 10.25
C GLY A 334 -2.04 -9.16 9.42
N ILE A 335 -1.34 -10.21 9.01
CA ILE A 335 -1.93 -11.34 8.27
C ILE A 335 -2.90 -12.15 9.13
N TYR A 336 -2.53 -12.51 10.36
CA TYR A 336 -3.38 -13.24 11.29
C TYR A 336 -4.71 -12.53 11.55
N THR A 337 -4.66 -11.21 11.70
CA THR A 337 -5.83 -10.36 11.98
C THR A 337 -6.63 -10.01 10.73
N LEU A 338 -6.12 -10.28 9.52
CA LEU A 338 -6.75 -9.94 8.26
C LEU A 338 -8.14 -10.57 8.05
N PRO A 339 -8.37 -11.89 8.29
CA PRO A 339 -9.71 -12.48 8.23
C PRO A 339 -10.63 -12.05 9.39
N LEU A 340 -10.07 -11.44 10.45
CA LEU A 340 -10.81 -11.06 11.66
C LEU A 340 -11.31 -9.62 11.56
N ASP A 341 -10.44 -8.68 11.23
CA ASP A 341 -10.74 -7.25 11.10
C ASP A 341 -9.81 -6.59 10.08
N ALA A 342 -10.10 -6.80 8.80
CA ALA A 342 -9.29 -6.31 7.69
C ALA A 342 -9.17 -4.77 7.65
N SER A 343 -10.26 -4.07 7.97
CA SER A 343 -10.35 -2.60 7.81
C SER A 343 -9.97 -1.79 9.05
N GLY A 344 -9.87 -2.46 10.21
CA GLY A 344 -9.41 -1.92 11.49
C GLY A 344 -8.04 -2.49 11.85
N LEU A 345 -8.01 -3.51 12.71
CA LEU A 345 -6.79 -4.00 13.36
C LEU A 345 -5.70 -4.46 12.38
N SER A 346 -6.06 -5.24 11.36
CA SER A 346 -5.10 -5.71 10.36
C SER A 346 -4.46 -4.57 9.60
N TYR A 347 -5.27 -3.60 9.17
CA TYR A 347 -4.77 -2.39 8.50
C TYR A 347 -3.74 -1.64 9.36
N ILE A 348 -3.96 -1.53 10.68
CA ILE A 348 -3.00 -0.89 11.59
C ILE A 348 -1.67 -1.64 11.64
N TYR A 349 -1.69 -2.97 11.82
CA TYR A 349 -0.47 -3.77 11.87
C TYR A 349 0.28 -3.79 10.54
N LEU A 350 -0.41 -3.87 9.40
CA LEU A 350 0.21 -3.78 8.09
C LEU A 350 0.90 -2.43 7.88
N ASN A 351 0.28 -1.33 8.31
CA ASN A 351 0.91 -0.02 8.28
C ASN A 351 2.12 0.06 9.20
N LEU A 352 2.03 -0.49 10.41
CA LEU A 352 3.16 -0.54 11.34
C LEU A 352 4.34 -1.33 10.75
N ALA A 353 4.08 -2.48 10.11
CA ALA A 353 5.11 -3.26 9.42
C ALA A 353 5.81 -2.43 8.33
N VAL A 354 5.05 -1.70 7.52
CA VAL A 354 5.62 -0.79 6.51
C VAL A 354 6.46 0.33 7.15
N LYS A 355 6.02 0.91 8.28
CA LYS A 355 6.80 1.95 8.98
C LYS A 355 8.10 1.40 9.56
N LEU A 356 8.09 0.22 10.16
CA LEU A 356 9.31 -0.46 10.63
C LEU A 356 10.24 -0.79 9.45
N ALA A 357 9.69 -1.21 8.31
CA ALA A 357 10.48 -1.48 7.11
C ALA A 357 11.12 -0.20 6.53
N ILE A 358 10.41 0.93 6.56
CA ILE A 358 10.94 2.25 6.17
C ILE A 358 12.05 2.69 7.11
N GLN A 359 11.88 2.52 8.43
CA GLN A 359 12.92 2.81 9.43
C GLN A 359 14.20 1.99 9.21
N ASN A 360 14.07 0.80 8.62
CA ASN A 360 15.17 -0.06 8.20
C ASN A 360 15.67 0.22 6.77
N GLY A 361 15.10 1.19 6.05
CA GLY A 361 15.53 1.50 4.68
C GLY A 361 15.22 0.41 3.66
N MET A 362 14.31 -0.53 3.97
CA MET A 362 13.99 -1.65 3.07
C MET A 362 13.25 -1.21 1.80
N HIS A 363 12.67 -0.01 1.83
CA HIS A 363 12.07 0.66 0.68
C HIS A 363 13.08 1.23 -0.31
N ARG A 364 14.36 1.30 0.09
CA ARG A 364 15.43 1.86 -0.71
C ARG A 364 16.33 0.79 -1.31
N LYS A 365 16.95 1.08 -2.44
CA LYS A 365 18.02 0.24 -3.00
C LYS A 365 19.19 0.15 -2.02
N TRP A 366 19.73 -1.05 -1.83
CA TRP A 366 20.92 -1.20 -0.99
C TRP A 366 22.18 -0.63 -1.69
N PRO A 367 22.99 0.22 -1.03
CA PRO A 367 24.26 0.69 -1.58
C PRO A 367 25.21 -0.48 -1.89
N ALA A 368 26.04 -0.39 -2.93
CA ALA A 368 26.88 -1.52 -3.34
C ALA A 368 27.87 -1.95 -2.23
N GLY A 369 27.79 -3.23 -1.80
CA GLY A 369 28.67 -3.85 -0.80
C GLY A 369 28.10 -3.97 0.63
N GLY A 370 28.72 -4.81 1.45
CA GLY A 370 28.57 -4.81 2.92
C GLY A 370 27.44 -5.63 3.55
N LEU A 371 26.45 -6.11 2.79
CA LEU A 371 25.38 -6.97 3.33
C LEU A 371 25.39 -8.34 2.65
N ASP A 372 25.17 -9.38 3.45
CA ASP A 372 24.99 -10.76 2.97
C ASP A 372 23.90 -10.81 1.87
N PRO A 373 24.18 -11.37 0.68
CA PRO A 373 23.20 -11.57 -0.38
C PRO A 373 21.91 -12.24 0.09
N TYR A 374 21.99 -13.19 1.02
CA TYR A 374 20.83 -13.87 1.59
C TYR A 374 19.92 -12.90 2.37
N VAL A 375 20.51 -12.09 3.26
CA VAL A 375 19.79 -11.08 4.04
C VAL A 375 19.21 -10.01 3.12
N ARG A 376 19.95 -9.59 2.09
CA ARG A 376 19.47 -8.61 1.11
C ARG A 376 18.24 -9.10 0.34
N GLU A 377 18.26 -10.33 -0.16
CA GLU A 377 17.12 -10.90 -0.88
C GLU A 377 15.90 -11.08 0.05
N THR A 378 16.13 -11.56 1.28
CA THR A 378 15.07 -11.68 2.30
C THR A 378 14.43 -10.32 2.58
N ARG A 379 15.24 -9.26 2.73
CA ARG A 379 14.74 -7.89 2.93
C ARG A 379 13.86 -7.42 1.78
N ASN A 380 14.29 -7.64 0.54
CA ASN A 380 13.51 -7.26 -0.65
C ASN A 380 12.17 -8.00 -0.68
N ARG A 381 12.16 -9.32 -0.46
CA ARG A 381 10.93 -10.14 -0.45
C ARG A 381 9.95 -9.72 0.65
N VAL A 382 10.45 -9.45 1.87
CA VAL A 382 9.63 -8.97 3.00
C VAL A 382 9.08 -7.58 2.72
N TRP A 383 9.91 -6.66 2.20
CA TRP A 383 9.46 -5.32 1.82
C TRP A 383 8.32 -5.36 0.82
N TRP A 384 8.50 -6.10 -0.28
CA TRP A 384 7.50 -6.17 -1.35
C TRP A 384 6.22 -6.87 -0.89
N THR A 385 6.31 -7.85 0.01
CA THR A 385 5.15 -8.47 0.65
C THR A 385 4.39 -7.46 1.53
N ALA A 386 5.08 -6.73 2.42
CA ALA A 386 4.46 -5.74 3.28
C ALA A 386 3.83 -4.59 2.46
N TYR A 387 4.57 -4.04 1.51
CA TYR A 387 4.14 -2.95 0.63
C TYR A 387 2.89 -3.30 -0.17
N THR A 388 2.83 -4.51 -0.74
CA THR A 388 1.68 -4.90 -1.56
C THR A 388 0.48 -5.33 -0.74
N THR A 389 0.69 -6.00 0.38
CA THR A 389 -0.43 -6.37 1.27
C THR A 389 -1.10 -5.12 1.86
N GLU A 390 -0.32 -4.15 2.37
CA GLU A 390 -0.84 -2.88 2.87
C GLU A 390 -1.60 -2.12 1.77
N LYS A 391 -0.98 -1.97 0.58
CA LYS A 391 -1.62 -1.27 -0.54
C LYS A 391 -2.93 -1.92 -0.95
N ARG A 392 -2.97 -3.24 -1.07
CA ARG A 392 -4.16 -4.00 -1.47
C ARG A 392 -5.29 -3.80 -0.46
N VAL A 393 -5.01 -4.02 0.81
CA VAL A 393 -5.98 -3.86 1.91
C VAL A 393 -6.44 -2.41 2.00
N GLY A 394 -5.53 -1.45 1.91
CA GLY A 394 -5.85 -0.03 1.94
C GLY A 394 -6.79 0.37 0.81
N ILE A 395 -6.48 0.00 -0.44
CA ILE A 395 -7.30 0.36 -1.60
C ILE A 395 -8.70 -0.26 -1.53
N TYR A 396 -8.81 -1.55 -1.20
CA TYR A 396 -10.12 -2.22 -1.18
C TYR A 396 -11.04 -1.71 -0.07
N HIS A 397 -10.48 -1.27 1.05
CA HIS A 397 -11.24 -0.67 2.17
C HIS A 397 -11.27 0.87 2.15
N GLY A 398 -10.77 1.50 1.08
CA GLY A 398 -10.84 2.96 0.90
C GLY A 398 -9.97 3.77 1.86
N ARG A 399 -8.86 3.21 2.33
CA ARG A 399 -7.86 3.86 3.19
C ARG A 399 -6.73 4.47 2.35
N PRO A 400 -6.07 5.55 2.83
CA PRO A 400 -4.89 6.12 2.19
C PRO A 400 -3.69 5.18 2.30
N LEU A 401 -2.75 5.29 1.36
CA LEU A 401 -1.53 4.48 1.31
C LEU A 401 -0.41 5.05 2.19
N SER A 402 0.44 4.18 2.73
CA SER A 402 1.49 4.55 3.68
C SER A 402 2.72 5.26 3.08
N ILE A 403 3.02 5.02 1.79
CA ILE A 403 4.17 5.57 1.05
C ILE A 403 3.84 5.73 -0.44
N LEU A 404 4.36 6.76 -1.10
CA LEU A 404 4.15 6.99 -2.52
C LEU A 404 5.10 6.12 -3.34
N SER A 405 4.65 5.64 -4.52
CA SER A 405 5.48 4.80 -5.39
C SER A 405 6.79 5.44 -5.84
N LYS A 406 6.86 6.78 -5.86
CA LYS A 406 8.08 7.53 -6.23
C LYS A 406 9.18 7.50 -5.16
N ASP A 407 8.83 7.17 -3.92
CA ASP A 407 9.76 7.14 -2.80
C ASP A 407 10.39 5.74 -2.63
N VAL A 408 10.00 4.79 -3.49
CA VAL A 408 10.42 3.38 -3.46
C VAL A 408 11.32 3.07 -4.64
N ASP A 409 12.56 2.67 -4.37
CA ASP A 409 13.53 2.20 -5.38
C ASP A 409 14.18 0.85 -5.00
N ALA A 410 13.60 0.14 -4.01
CA ALA A 410 13.98 -1.22 -3.63
C ALA A 410 14.03 -2.18 -4.83
N GLU A 411 15.00 -3.10 -4.81
CA GLU A 411 15.17 -4.09 -5.87
C GLU A 411 14.02 -5.09 -5.88
N MET A 412 13.62 -5.53 -7.07
CA MET A 412 12.56 -6.53 -7.22
C MET A 412 13.06 -7.91 -6.73
N PRO A 413 12.17 -8.75 -6.15
CA PRO A 413 12.53 -10.11 -5.75
C PRO A 413 13.07 -10.91 -6.93
N THR A 414 14.10 -11.70 -6.70
CA THR A 414 14.74 -12.50 -7.75
C THR A 414 14.82 -13.96 -7.32
N ASP A 415 14.65 -14.87 -8.27
CA ASP A 415 14.85 -16.29 -7.99
C ASP A 415 16.35 -16.58 -7.83
N ARG A 416 16.70 -17.12 -6.66
CA ARG A 416 18.07 -17.25 -6.18
C ARG A 416 18.27 -18.61 -5.49
N PRO A 417 18.16 -19.72 -6.24
CA PRO A 417 18.32 -21.06 -5.70
C PRO A 417 19.74 -21.31 -5.15
N ASP A 418 20.71 -20.49 -5.55
CA ASP A 418 22.10 -20.52 -5.08
C ASP A 418 22.24 -20.16 -3.59
N ILE A 419 21.37 -19.30 -3.07
CA ILE A 419 21.40 -18.83 -1.67
C ILE A 419 20.18 -19.28 -0.86
N MET A 420 19.08 -19.69 -1.51
CA MET A 420 17.84 -20.13 -0.85
C MET A 420 17.36 -21.48 -1.42
N PRO A 421 18.12 -22.58 -1.27
CA PRO A 421 17.80 -23.87 -1.90
C PRO A 421 16.54 -24.54 -1.32
N SER A 422 16.19 -24.21 -0.07
CA SER A 422 15.05 -24.80 0.67
C SER A 422 13.71 -24.09 0.43
N SER A 423 13.71 -22.98 -0.33
CA SER A 423 12.51 -22.19 -0.59
C SER A 423 11.81 -22.69 -1.86
N PRO A 424 10.50 -22.97 -1.85
CA PRO A 424 9.77 -23.30 -3.07
C PRO A 424 9.83 -22.13 -4.07
N THR A 425 9.93 -22.42 -5.37
CA THR A 425 9.95 -21.44 -6.47
C THR A 425 8.60 -20.75 -6.63
N ASN A 426 8.32 -19.82 -5.71
CA ASN A 426 7.09 -19.02 -5.67
C ASN A 426 7.34 -17.55 -6.05
N VAL A 427 8.58 -17.24 -6.47
CA VAL A 427 8.98 -15.91 -6.90
C VAL A 427 8.17 -15.46 -8.11
N ALA A 428 7.80 -16.38 -9.01
CA ALA A 428 6.97 -16.09 -10.17
C ALA A 428 5.58 -15.55 -9.76
N HIS A 429 4.87 -16.25 -8.86
CA HIS A 429 3.57 -15.80 -8.33
C HIS A 429 3.70 -14.50 -7.55
N MET A 430 4.76 -14.35 -6.75
CA MET A 430 5.02 -13.07 -6.07
C MET A 430 5.14 -11.93 -7.08
N LEU A 431 6.00 -12.05 -8.10
CA LEU A 431 6.19 -11.04 -9.13
C LEU A 431 4.87 -10.74 -9.88
N ALA A 432 4.06 -11.77 -10.15
CA ALA A 432 2.73 -11.59 -10.73
C ALA A 432 1.79 -10.80 -9.81
N THR A 433 1.73 -11.12 -8.52
CA THR A 433 0.96 -10.38 -7.51
C THR A 433 1.48 -8.94 -7.36
N LEU A 434 2.79 -8.68 -7.46
CA LEU A 434 3.35 -7.33 -7.48
C LEU A 434 2.85 -6.54 -8.70
N ARG A 435 2.84 -7.18 -9.89
CA ARG A 435 2.35 -6.56 -11.12
C ARG A 435 0.84 -6.24 -11.04
N LEU A 436 0.04 -7.14 -10.49
CA LEU A 436 -1.39 -6.89 -10.21
C LEU A 436 -1.57 -5.68 -9.29
N ASN A 437 -0.79 -5.59 -8.21
CA ASN A 437 -0.87 -4.48 -7.26
C ASN A 437 -0.42 -3.14 -7.86
N GLN A 438 0.55 -3.14 -8.77
CA GLN A 438 0.93 -1.94 -9.53
C GLN A 438 -0.24 -1.45 -10.40
N ALA A 439 -0.92 -2.37 -11.11
CA ALA A 439 -2.09 -2.04 -11.90
C ALA A 439 -3.25 -1.54 -11.02
N LEU A 440 -3.49 -2.18 -9.86
CA LEU A 440 -4.49 -1.76 -8.88
C LEU A 440 -4.26 -0.32 -8.43
N GLY A 441 -3.01 0.06 -8.11
CA GLY A 441 -2.66 1.42 -7.72
C GLY A 441 -2.93 2.45 -8.82
N LYS A 442 -2.58 2.14 -10.08
CA LYS A 442 -2.85 3.02 -11.24
C LYS A 442 -4.35 3.21 -11.46
N ILE A 443 -5.12 2.13 -11.44
CA ILE A 443 -6.58 2.16 -11.64
C ILE A 443 -7.26 2.90 -10.48
N ALA A 444 -6.85 2.65 -9.24
CA ALA A 444 -7.39 3.36 -8.07
C ALA A 444 -7.13 4.87 -8.14
N HIS A 445 -5.93 5.27 -8.58
CA HIS A 445 -5.62 6.68 -8.80
C HIS A 445 -6.53 7.31 -9.86
N GLU A 446 -6.67 6.67 -11.03
CA GLU A 446 -7.55 7.18 -12.10
C GLU A 446 -9.01 7.24 -11.65
N ILE A 447 -9.52 6.22 -10.95
CA ILE A 447 -10.88 6.24 -10.39
C ILE A 447 -11.05 7.39 -9.41
N SER A 448 -10.04 7.69 -8.58
CA SER A 448 -10.06 8.84 -7.67
C SER A 448 -10.16 10.17 -8.43
N VAL A 449 -9.38 10.34 -9.50
CA VAL A 449 -9.45 11.51 -10.40
C VAL A 449 -10.83 11.61 -11.03
N LEU A 450 -11.42 10.49 -11.47
CA LEU A 450 -12.75 10.47 -12.06
C LEU A 450 -13.85 10.92 -11.07
N ARG A 451 -13.67 10.74 -9.76
CA ARG A 451 -14.66 11.20 -8.77
C ARG A 451 -14.79 12.72 -8.73
N THR A 452 -13.73 13.45 -9.06
CA THR A 452 -13.69 14.92 -9.04
C THR A 452 -13.69 15.56 -10.44
N ALA A 453 -13.59 14.75 -11.50
CA ALA A 453 -13.51 15.19 -12.89
C ALA A 453 -14.81 15.85 -13.41
N GLN A 454 -14.65 16.77 -14.36
CA GLN A 454 -15.78 17.43 -15.03
C GLN A 454 -16.43 16.51 -16.08
N LYS A 455 -17.69 16.80 -16.46
CA LYS A 455 -18.47 15.97 -17.42
C LYS A 455 -17.75 15.68 -18.75
N HIS A 456 -16.93 16.59 -19.24
CA HIS A 456 -16.21 16.44 -20.51
C HIS A 456 -14.98 15.51 -20.38
N GLU A 457 -14.33 15.50 -19.23
CA GLU A 457 -13.16 14.66 -18.90
C GLU A 457 -13.55 13.22 -18.55
N MET A 458 -14.85 12.99 -18.25
CA MET A 458 -15.35 11.69 -17.83
C MET A 458 -15.15 10.60 -18.88
N ASN A 459 -15.46 10.88 -20.15
CA ASN A 459 -15.32 9.88 -21.21
C ASN A 459 -13.86 9.54 -21.46
N GLU A 460 -12.96 10.53 -21.40
CA GLU A 460 -11.53 10.31 -21.57
C GLU A 460 -10.94 9.49 -20.43
N GLY A 461 -11.31 9.79 -19.18
CA GLY A 461 -10.83 8.99 -18.04
C GLY A 461 -11.41 7.59 -17.99
N LEU A 462 -12.68 7.39 -18.40
CA LEU A 462 -13.24 6.05 -18.60
C LEU A 462 -12.46 5.27 -19.67
N GLN A 463 -12.08 5.93 -20.76
CA GLN A 463 -11.25 5.31 -21.78
C GLN A 463 -9.87 4.92 -21.23
N ARG A 464 -9.21 5.78 -20.44
CA ARG A 464 -7.95 5.42 -19.76
C ARG A 464 -8.08 4.18 -18.88
N VAL A 465 -9.19 4.04 -18.15
CA VAL A 465 -9.46 2.82 -17.35
C VAL A 465 -9.62 1.59 -18.23
N ILE A 466 -10.30 1.71 -19.37
CA ILE A 466 -10.42 0.61 -20.36
C ILE A 466 -9.05 0.22 -20.91
N ASP A 467 -8.24 1.19 -21.32
CA ASP A 467 -6.92 0.95 -21.90
C ASP A 467 -5.99 0.24 -20.89
N MET A 468 -5.99 0.68 -19.62
CA MET A 468 -5.26 0.03 -18.53
C MET A 468 -5.73 -1.41 -18.29
N LYS A 469 -7.04 -1.66 -18.39
CA LYS A 469 -7.60 -3.00 -18.26
C LYS A 469 -7.20 -3.90 -19.43
N GLU A 470 -7.18 -3.38 -20.65
CA GLU A 470 -6.75 -4.11 -21.84
C GLU A 470 -5.24 -4.43 -21.80
N GLU A 471 -4.40 -3.52 -21.30
CA GLU A 471 -3.00 -3.82 -20.99
C GLU A 471 -2.88 -4.96 -19.98
N LEU A 472 -3.66 -4.89 -18.90
CA LEU A 472 -3.64 -5.92 -17.87
C LEU A 472 -4.08 -7.29 -18.40
N ARG A 473 -5.14 -7.33 -19.21
CA ARG A 473 -5.62 -8.56 -19.84
C ARG A 473 -4.58 -9.15 -20.79
N ARG A 474 -3.97 -8.34 -21.66
CA ARG A 474 -2.90 -8.80 -22.55
C ARG A 474 -1.70 -9.38 -21.80
N TRP A 475 -1.37 -8.79 -20.65
CA TRP A 475 -0.32 -9.34 -19.78
C TRP A 475 -0.75 -10.67 -19.13
N TRP A 476 -1.99 -10.75 -18.63
CA TRP A 476 -2.54 -11.97 -18.04
C TRP A 476 -2.53 -13.14 -19.03
N ASP A 477 -3.05 -12.91 -20.24
CA ASP A 477 -3.13 -13.91 -21.31
C ASP A 477 -1.74 -14.31 -21.85
N ALA A 478 -0.67 -13.58 -21.50
CA ALA A 478 0.71 -13.85 -21.89
C ALA A 478 1.54 -14.53 -20.79
N LEU A 479 0.94 -14.89 -19.65
CA LEU A 479 1.62 -15.62 -18.59
C LEU A 479 1.97 -17.06 -19.05
N PRO A 480 3.17 -17.56 -18.72
CA PRO A 480 3.61 -18.89 -19.17
C PRO A 480 2.85 -20.01 -18.44
N GLU A 481 2.22 -20.91 -19.20
CA GLU A 481 1.48 -22.08 -18.70
C GLU A 481 2.32 -23.02 -17.82
N THR A 482 3.65 -23.00 -17.99
CA THR A 482 4.59 -23.81 -17.21
C THR A 482 4.75 -23.33 -15.77
N ALA A 483 4.49 -22.05 -15.50
CA ALA A 483 4.60 -21.46 -14.16
C ALA A 483 3.23 -21.10 -13.56
N PHE A 484 2.21 -20.94 -14.40
CA PHE A 484 0.85 -20.59 -14.02
C PHE A 484 -0.12 -21.54 -14.70
N HIS A 485 -0.82 -22.38 -13.94
CA HIS A 485 -1.74 -23.34 -14.52
C HIS A 485 -3.11 -22.71 -14.78
N GLU A 486 -3.45 -22.47 -16.05
CA GLU A 486 -4.78 -21.95 -16.43
C GLU A 486 -5.86 -23.04 -16.51
N GLU A 487 -5.48 -24.31 -16.77
CA GLU A 487 -6.39 -25.44 -16.92
C GLU A 487 -6.07 -26.58 -15.93
N VAL A 488 -7.13 -27.12 -15.30
CA VAL A 488 -7.02 -28.27 -14.40
C VAL A 488 -6.92 -29.56 -15.22
N ASN A 489 -5.83 -30.30 -15.02
CA ASN A 489 -5.62 -31.61 -15.65
C ASN A 489 -5.12 -32.60 -14.57
N PRO A 490 -5.45 -33.90 -14.60
CA PRO A 490 -4.85 -34.91 -13.70
C PRO A 490 -3.33 -34.85 -13.49
N GLN A 491 -2.57 -34.30 -14.45
CA GLN A 491 -1.12 -34.09 -14.31
C GLN A 491 -0.74 -32.78 -13.58
N ASN A 492 -1.61 -31.77 -13.56
CA ASN A 492 -1.39 -30.45 -12.96
C ASN A 492 -2.53 -30.15 -11.97
N PRO A 493 -2.42 -30.60 -10.70
CA PRO A 493 -3.45 -30.34 -9.70
C PRO A 493 -3.56 -28.85 -9.41
N ILE A 494 -4.78 -28.38 -9.14
CA ILE A 494 -5.03 -27.00 -8.75
C ILE A 494 -4.26 -26.65 -7.47
N THR A 495 -3.53 -25.54 -7.50
CA THR A 495 -2.86 -25.01 -6.32
C THR A 495 -3.62 -23.81 -5.76
N ARG A 496 -3.54 -23.62 -4.43
CA ARG A 496 -4.12 -22.43 -3.79
C ARG A 496 -3.44 -21.14 -4.27
N ALA A 497 -2.14 -21.19 -4.63
CA ALA A 497 -1.39 -20.07 -5.17
C ALA A 497 -1.94 -19.56 -6.51
N ASP A 498 -2.13 -20.47 -7.49
CA ASP A 498 -2.73 -20.14 -8.80
C ASP A 498 -4.15 -19.58 -8.63
N THR A 499 -4.93 -20.23 -7.75
CA THR A 499 -6.30 -19.82 -7.46
C THR A 499 -6.34 -18.42 -6.84
N HIS A 500 -5.52 -18.14 -5.82
CA HIS A 500 -5.44 -16.82 -5.19
C HIS A 500 -5.00 -15.75 -6.20
N LEU A 501 -4.07 -16.07 -7.11
CA LEU A 501 -3.65 -15.13 -8.15
C LEU A 501 -4.80 -14.81 -9.12
N LYS A 502 -5.58 -15.82 -9.53
CA LYS A 502 -6.77 -15.62 -10.37
C LYS A 502 -7.84 -14.80 -9.68
N LEU A 503 -8.09 -15.06 -8.39
CA LEU A 503 -9.01 -14.29 -7.57
C LEU A 503 -8.59 -12.82 -7.46
N GLU A 504 -7.30 -12.54 -7.22
CA GLU A 504 -6.75 -11.18 -7.20
C GLU A 504 -6.93 -10.45 -8.53
N TYR A 505 -6.66 -11.12 -9.65
CA TYR A 505 -6.88 -10.58 -10.99
C TYR A 505 -8.35 -10.21 -11.23
N CYS A 506 -9.29 -11.10 -10.89
CA CYS A 506 -10.71 -10.82 -11.05
C CYS A 506 -11.20 -9.73 -10.08
N LEU A 507 -10.70 -9.68 -8.85
CA LEU A 507 -11.01 -8.61 -7.89
C LEU A 507 -10.58 -7.23 -8.41
N LEU A 508 -9.42 -7.15 -9.07
CA LEU A 508 -8.95 -5.92 -9.71
C LEU A 508 -9.87 -5.51 -10.86
N ARG A 509 -10.22 -6.45 -11.76
CA ARG A 509 -11.20 -6.19 -12.84
C ARG A 509 -12.53 -5.69 -12.29
N MET A 510 -13.02 -6.31 -11.22
CA MET A 510 -14.22 -5.89 -10.55
C MET A 510 -14.09 -4.49 -9.94
N TYR A 511 -12.98 -4.18 -9.30
CA TYR A 511 -12.72 -2.86 -8.73
C TYR A 511 -12.76 -1.76 -9.80
N ALA A 512 -12.24 -2.06 -11.00
CA ALA A 512 -12.27 -1.13 -12.13
C ALA A 512 -13.70 -0.80 -12.60
N GLY A 513 -14.62 -1.77 -12.57
CA GLY A 513 -15.99 -1.58 -13.09
C GLY A 513 -17.07 -1.29 -12.04
N ARG A 514 -16.88 -1.72 -10.78
CA ARG A 514 -17.91 -1.62 -9.71
C ARG A 514 -18.47 -0.21 -9.48
N PRO A 515 -17.71 0.90 -9.57
CA PRO A 515 -18.26 2.24 -9.32
C PRO A 515 -19.32 2.65 -10.36
N PHE A 516 -19.37 1.95 -11.50
CA PHE A 516 -20.22 2.29 -12.63
C PHE A 516 -21.48 1.42 -12.73
N ILE A 517 -21.65 0.43 -11.85
CA ILE A 517 -22.79 -0.48 -11.83
C ILE A 517 -24.08 0.25 -11.45
N LEU A 518 -24.04 1.04 -10.38
CA LEU A 518 -25.22 1.76 -9.90
C LEU A 518 -25.55 2.92 -10.85
N PRO A 519 -26.81 3.10 -11.28
CA PRO A 519 -27.23 4.28 -12.01
C PRO A 519 -26.91 5.52 -11.16
N ARG A 520 -26.13 6.48 -11.69
CA ARG A 520 -25.97 7.79 -11.04
C ARG A 520 -27.38 8.38 -11.02
N GLU A 521 -27.91 8.69 -9.83
CA GLU A 521 -29.18 9.40 -9.71
C GLU A 521 -29.11 10.64 -10.60
N VAL A 522 -29.87 10.61 -11.70
CA VAL A 522 -30.39 11.87 -12.24
C VAL A 522 -31.27 12.36 -11.11
N VAL A 523 -30.78 13.39 -10.41
CA VAL A 523 -31.57 14.24 -9.52
C VAL A 523 -32.98 14.27 -10.08
N ARG A 524 -33.96 13.81 -9.29
CA ARG A 524 -35.40 14.02 -9.56
C ARG A 524 -35.65 15.52 -9.58
N GLY A 525 -35.26 16.15 -10.68
CA GLY A 525 -35.55 17.52 -11.04
C GLY A 525 -36.40 17.45 -12.29
N ASN A 526 -37.71 17.51 -12.09
CA ASN A 526 -38.74 17.90 -13.05
C ASN A 526 -38.37 17.73 -14.54
N ALA A 527 -38.46 16.49 -15.05
CA ALA A 527 -38.78 16.30 -16.45
C ALA A 527 -40.31 16.32 -16.59
N SER A 528 -40.87 17.52 -16.55
CA SER A 528 -42.17 17.75 -17.15
C SER A 528 -42.03 17.61 -18.68
N THR A 529 -43.06 16.98 -19.24
CA THR A 529 -43.53 17.04 -20.64
C THR A 529 -42.87 16.14 -21.71
N SER A 530 -43.70 15.16 -22.10
CA SER A 530 -44.03 14.73 -23.48
C SER A 530 -42.95 14.11 -24.35
N SER A 531 -43.04 12.79 -24.53
CA SER A 531 -42.87 12.20 -25.86
C SER A 531 -43.96 11.13 -26.06
N SER A 532 -44.89 11.45 -26.96
CA SER A 532 -45.87 10.50 -27.49
C SER A 532 -45.19 9.44 -28.35
N PRO A 533 -45.78 8.25 -28.51
CA PRO A 533 -45.24 7.18 -29.34
C PRO A 533 -45.70 7.37 -30.79
N ALA A 534 -45.00 8.20 -31.56
CA ALA A 534 -45.16 8.26 -33.02
C ALA A 534 -43.89 8.87 -33.63
N ASP A 535 -42.91 8.02 -33.94
CA ASP A 535 -41.94 8.23 -35.03
C ASP A 535 -41.07 6.98 -35.18
N SER A 536 -41.73 5.86 -35.49
CA SER A 536 -41.10 4.70 -36.11
C SER A 536 -41.13 4.90 -37.63
N ASN A 537 -40.11 5.54 -38.20
CA ASN A 537 -39.58 5.28 -39.55
C ASN A 537 -38.53 6.32 -39.95
N ASN A 538 -37.27 6.08 -39.59
CA ASN A 538 -36.10 6.39 -40.42
C ASN A 538 -34.83 5.84 -39.78
N GLN A 539 -34.57 4.54 -39.94
CA GLN A 539 -33.24 3.98 -39.74
C GLN A 539 -32.57 3.76 -41.09
N ARG A 540 -31.53 4.56 -41.37
CA ARG A 540 -30.47 4.19 -42.30
C ARG A 540 -29.46 3.31 -41.57
N PRO A 541 -29.03 2.16 -42.12
CA PRO A 541 -27.99 1.33 -41.51
C PRO A 541 -26.62 1.81 -42.02
N ASN A 542 -25.79 2.37 -41.13
CA ASN A 542 -24.31 2.31 -41.19
C ASN A 542 -23.66 3.33 -40.25
N THR A 543 -23.52 2.95 -38.98
CA THR A 543 -22.34 3.30 -38.15
C THR A 543 -22.20 2.18 -37.11
N PRO A 544 -21.00 1.61 -36.88
CA PRO A 544 -20.81 0.65 -35.81
C PRO A 544 -21.10 1.38 -34.49
N HIS A 545 -22.11 0.92 -33.75
CA HIS A 545 -22.39 1.42 -32.41
C HIS A 545 -21.15 1.20 -31.55
N LYS A 546 -20.33 2.25 -31.35
CA LYS A 546 -19.30 2.22 -30.29
C LYS A 546 -20.03 2.01 -28.98
N SER A 547 -19.88 0.84 -28.38
CA SER A 547 -20.43 0.50 -27.07
C SER A 547 -19.99 1.56 -26.05
N ASN A 548 -20.94 2.05 -25.25
CA ASN A 548 -20.67 3.07 -24.25
C ASN A 548 -19.51 2.60 -23.32
N PRO A 549 -18.42 3.38 -23.12
CA PRO A 549 -17.30 3.02 -22.25
C PRO A 549 -17.73 2.47 -20.89
N ARG A 550 -18.78 3.06 -20.31
CA ARG A 550 -19.38 2.59 -19.07
C ARG A 550 -19.89 1.15 -19.14
N SER A 551 -20.58 0.80 -20.24
CA SER A 551 -21.13 -0.54 -20.44
C SER A 551 -20.05 -1.62 -20.58
N ILE A 552 -18.90 -1.28 -21.18
CA ILE A 552 -17.74 -2.18 -21.30
C ILE A 552 -17.19 -2.51 -19.91
N LEU A 553 -17.03 -1.51 -19.05
CA LEU A 553 -16.51 -1.69 -17.69
C LEU A 553 -17.48 -2.48 -16.80
N VAL A 554 -18.79 -2.22 -16.92
CA VAL A 554 -19.81 -2.96 -16.18
C VAL A 554 -19.88 -4.41 -16.65
N ALA A 555 -19.88 -4.68 -17.95
CA ALA A 555 -19.93 -6.04 -18.48
C ALA A 555 -18.74 -6.89 -17.99
N ASP A 556 -17.53 -6.32 -18.04
CA ASP A 556 -16.32 -6.97 -17.55
C ASP A 556 -16.34 -7.26 -16.05
N CYS A 557 -16.86 -6.31 -15.25
CA CYS A 557 -17.01 -6.47 -13.81
C CYS A 557 -17.93 -7.65 -13.46
N VAL A 558 -19.04 -7.81 -14.19
CA VAL A 558 -20.00 -8.90 -13.97
C VAL A 558 -19.41 -10.24 -14.38
N GLU A 559 -18.70 -10.29 -15.51
CA GLU A 559 -17.99 -11.51 -15.94
C GLU A 559 -16.91 -11.92 -14.92
N ALA A 560 -16.14 -10.96 -14.41
CA ALA A 560 -15.14 -11.23 -13.38
C ALA A 560 -15.78 -11.74 -12.07
N ALA A 561 -16.94 -11.19 -11.67
CA ALA A 561 -17.68 -11.67 -10.51
C ALA A 561 -18.15 -13.13 -10.67
N LEU A 562 -18.68 -13.49 -11.85
CA LEU A 562 -19.05 -14.88 -12.16
C LEU A 562 -17.83 -15.81 -12.11
N THR A 563 -16.72 -15.38 -12.70
CA THR A 563 -15.45 -16.13 -12.69
C THR A 563 -14.96 -16.39 -11.26
N ILE A 564 -15.11 -15.43 -10.34
CA ILE A 564 -14.77 -15.63 -8.93
C ILE A 564 -15.62 -16.73 -8.29
N ILE A 565 -16.94 -16.75 -8.54
CA ILE A 565 -17.81 -17.80 -8.00
C ILE A 565 -17.40 -19.18 -8.53
N ASP A 566 -17.13 -19.27 -9.84
CA ASP A 566 -16.68 -20.52 -10.47
C ASP A 566 -15.32 -20.97 -9.89
N THR A 567 -14.40 -20.04 -9.68
CA THR A 567 -13.06 -20.29 -9.12
C THR A 567 -13.14 -20.75 -7.65
N CYS A 568 -13.95 -20.10 -6.83
CA CYS A 568 -14.18 -20.51 -5.44
C CYS A 568 -14.85 -21.89 -5.37
N HIS A 569 -15.79 -22.19 -6.28
CA HIS A 569 -16.47 -23.49 -6.32
C HIS A 569 -15.50 -24.61 -6.74
N LEU A 570 -14.61 -24.34 -7.69
CA LEU A 570 -13.53 -25.25 -8.05
C LEU A 570 -12.60 -25.50 -6.86
N LEU A 571 -12.23 -24.47 -6.12
CA LEU A 571 -11.41 -24.60 -4.91
C LEU A 571 -12.11 -25.44 -3.82
N GLN A 572 -13.41 -25.19 -3.58
CA GLN A 572 -14.24 -25.92 -2.64
C GLN A 572 -14.32 -27.42 -2.96
N SER A 573 -14.49 -27.77 -4.23
CA SER A 573 -14.63 -29.16 -4.68
C SER A 573 -13.33 -29.95 -4.78
N THR A 574 -12.18 -29.28 -4.65
CA THR A 574 -10.85 -29.90 -4.82
C THR A 574 -10.06 -29.94 -3.51
N ILE A 575 -9.49 -28.80 -3.09
CA ILE A 575 -8.61 -28.69 -1.90
C ILE A 575 -9.28 -28.03 -0.70
N GLY A 576 -10.53 -27.61 -0.84
CA GLY A 576 -11.35 -27.00 0.21
C GLY A 576 -11.12 -25.50 0.40
N LEU A 577 -12.19 -24.80 0.81
CA LEU A 577 -12.15 -23.38 1.15
C LEU A 577 -11.54 -23.16 2.54
N ALA A 578 -10.69 -22.15 2.63
CA ALA A 578 -10.06 -21.72 3.87
C ALA A 578 -10.89 -20.64 4.57
N ARG A 579 -11.40 -20.94 5.77
CA ARG A 579 -12.20 -20.02 6.62
C ARG A 579 -11.42 -18.75 6.98
N ALA A 580 -10.10 -18.87 7.12
CA ALA A 580 -9.21 -17.76 7.45
C ALA A 580 -8.56 -17.10 6.23
N SER A 581 -8.87 -17.54 5.00
CA SER A 581 -8.34 -16.90 3.80
C SER A 581 -9.13 -15.64 3.48
N TYR A 582 -8.53 -14.49 3.78
CA TYR A 582 -9.09 -13.19 3.40
C TYR A 582 -9.31 -13.11 1.88
N THR A 583 -8.37 -13.62 1.06
CA THR A 583 -8.47 -13.55 -0.39
C THR A 583 -9.70 -14.31 -0.89
N GLU A 584 -9.94 -15.53 -0.40
CA GLU A 584 -11.09 -16.36 -0.79
C GLU A 584 -12.41 -15.70 -0.35
N PHE A 585 -12.51 -15.33 0.93
CA PHE A 585 -13.72 -14.74 1.50
C PHE A 585 -14.06 -13.38 0.87
N SER A 586 -13.09 -12.46 0.81
CA SER A 586 -13.31 -11.10 0.28
C SER A 586 -13.65 -11.10 -1.21
N SER A 587 -13.04 -12.01 -1.99
CA SER A 587 -13.37 -12.21 -3.41
C SER A 587 -14.82 -12.66 -3.57
N CYS A 588 -15.20 -13.75 -2.90
CA CYS A 588 -16.56 -14.30 -2.97
C CYS A 588 -17.59 -13.26 -2.53
N ARG A 589 -17.33 -12.54 -1.43
CA ARG A 589 -18.19 -11.47 -0.92
C ARG A 589 -18.36 -10.35 -1.94
N ALA A 590 -17.27 -9.84 -2.50
CA ALA A 590 -17.32 -8.79 -3.50
C ALA A 590 -18.12 -9.24 -4.74
N ALA A 591 -17.91 -10.48 -5.19
CA ALA A 591 -18.61 -11.05 -6.34
C ALA A 591 -20.12 -11.13 -6.09
N LEU A 592 -20.52 -11.60 -4.91
CA LEU A 592 -21.93 -11.65 -4.50
C LEU A 592 -22.57 -10.26 -4.49
N LEU A 593 -21.90 -9.22 -4.00
CA LEU A 593 -22.43 -7.85 -4.04
C LEU A 593 -22.65 -7.35 -5.48
N VAL A 594 -21.74 -7.66 -6.40
CA VAL A 594 -21.90 -7.32 -7.83
C VAL A 594 -23.07 -8.09 -8.45
N ILE A 595 -23.16 -9.41 -8.20
CA ILE A 595 -24.22 -10.27 -8.72
C ILE A 595 -25.60 -9.84 -8.19
N ILE A 596 -25.72 -9.58 -6.88
CA ILE A 596 -26.94 -9.04 -6.25
C ILE A 596 -27.36 -7.74 -6.92
N THR A 597 -26.41 -6.81 -7.12
CA THR A 597 -26.70 -5.53 -7.77
C THR A 597 -27.18 -5.73 -9.22
N GLN A 598 -26.64 -6.72 -9.93
CA GLN A 598 -27.12 -7.06 -11.28
C GLN A 598 -28.48 -7.76 -11.27
N CYS A 599 -28.77 -8.64 -10.32
CA CYS A 599 -30.08 -9.29 -10.19
C CYS A 599 -31.21 -8.25 -10.01
N LEU A 600 -30.93 -7.12 -9.35
CA LEU A 600 -31.87 -5.99 -9.24
C LEU A 600 -32.12 -5.27 -10.57
N GLN A 601 -31.18 -5.33 -11.52
CA GLN A 601 -31.27 -4.67 -12.82
C GLN A 601 -31.74 -5.60 -13.95
N LYS A 602 -31.29 -6.87 -13.93
CA LYS A 602 -31.46 -7.88 -14.98
C LYS A 602 -31.69 -9.25 -14.34
N LYS A 603 -32.84 -9.86 -14.62
CA LYS A 603 -33.19 -11.20 -14.12
C LYS A 603 -32.72 -12.29 -15.07
N THR A 604 -31.49 -12.79 -14.90
CA THR A 604 -30.94 -13.91 -15.69
C THR A 604 -30.79 -15.16 -14.81
N ASP A 605 -31.10 -16.35 -15.32
CA ASP A 605 -30.97 -17.60 -14.54
C ASP A 605 -29.53 -17.85 -14.09
N ARG A 606 -28.54 -17.62 -14.98
CA ARG A 606 -27.11 -17.73 -14.66
C ARG A 606 -26.68 -16.91 -13.43
N LEU A 607 -27.21 -15.70 -13.27
CA LEU A 607 -26.90 -14.84 -12.11
C LEU A 607 -27.53 -15.39 -10.82
N ARG A 608 -28.73 -15.97 -10.91
CA ARG A 608 -29.42 -16.58 -9.76
C ARG A 608 -28.72 -17.85 -9.30
N ASP A 609 -28.25 -18.68 -10.22
CA ASP A 609 -27.51 -19.89 -9.87
C ASP A 609 -26.16 -19.55 -9.25
N ALA A 610 -25.42 -18.61 -9.82
CA ALA A 610 -24.16 -18.12 -9.23
C ALA A 610 -24.38 -17.51 -7.82
N LEU A 611 -25.48 -16.78 -7.61
CA LEU A 611 -25.84 -16.24 -6.29
C LEU A 611 -26.07 -17.36 -5.26
N ARG A 612 -26.81 -18.41 -5.62
CA ARG A 612 -27.07 -19.55 -4.72
C ARG A 612 -25.77 -20.30 -4.38
N THR A 613 -24.96 -20.61 -5.39
CA THR A 613 -23.67 -21.29 -5.20
C THR A 613 -22.73 -20.46 -4.32
N GLY A 614 -22.58 -19.17 -4.61
CA GLY A 614 -21.78 -18.26 -3.81
C GLY A 614 -22.27 -18.13 -2.37
N MET A 615 -23.59 -18.17 -2.15
CA MET A 615 -24.17 -18.12 -0.82
C MET A 615 -23.88 -19.38 0.03
N ALA A 616 -23.84 -20.55 -0.59
CA ALA A 616 -23.41 -21.76 0.11
C ALA A 616 -21.93 -21.64 0.57
N MET A 617 -21.05 -21.17 -0.33
CA MET A 617 -19.62 -21.01 -0.03
C MET A 617 -19.34 -19.95 1.04
N ILE A 618 -20.00 -18.78 0.98
CA ILE A 618 -19.77 -17.72 1.97
C ILE A 618 -20.23 -18.13 3.38
N LYS A 619 -21.31 -18.93 3.47
CA LYS A 619 -21.77 -19.50 4.74
C LYS A 619 -20.73 -20.45 5.33
N GLU A 620 -20.18 -21.35 4.51
CA GLU A 620 -19.11 -22.26 4.92
C GLU A 620 -17.89 -21.52 5.46
N MET A 621 -17.40 -20.51 4.73
CA MET A 621 -16.24 -19.71 5.16
C MET A 621 -16.54 -18.87 6.40
N SER A 622 -17.77 -18.34 6.54
CA SER A 622 -18.17 -17.50 7.68
C SER A 622 -18.28 -18.25 9.00
N ALA A 623 -18.27 -19.58 9.00
CA ALA A 623 -18.37 -20.38 10.22
C ALA A 623 -17.25 -20.05 11.23
N GLY A 624 -16.06 -19.63 10.75
CA GLY A 624 -14.86 -19.41 11.57
C GLY A 624 -14.69 -18.03 12.22
N GLY A 625 -15.58 -17.05 12.05
CA GLY A 625 -15.34 -15.71 12.62
C GLY A 625 -16.54 -14.76 12.65
N GLU A 626 -16.65 -13.96 13.71
CA GLU A 626 -17.78 -13.02 13.91
C GLU A 626 -17.90 -11.97 12.81
N SER A 627 -16.77 -11.42 12.37
CA SER A 627 -16.71 -10.45 11.29
C SER A 627 -17.25 -11.03 9.98
N ALA A 628 -16.76 -12.21 9.59
CA ALA A 628 -17.25 -12.92 8.41
C ALA A 628 -18.75 -13.26 8.51
N ARG A 629 -19.25 -13.67 9.69
CA ARG A 629 -20.68 -13.91 9.92
C ARG A 629 -21.52 -12.64 9.75
N SER A 630 -21.06 -11.52 10.29
CA SER A 630 -21.72 -10.23 10.14
C SER A 630 -21.83 -9.81 8.67
N GLU A 631 -20.73 -9.95 7.92
CA GLU A 631 -20.71 -9.61 6.49
C GLU A 631 -21.55 -10.56 5.63
N ALA A 632 -21.58 -11.86 5.96
CA ALA A 632 -22.44 -12.84 5.30
C ALA A 632 -23.93 -12.55 5.57
N SER A 633 -24.29 -12.20 6.81
CA SER A 633 -25.66 -11.85 7.21
C SER A 633 -26.22 -10.69 6.37
N LEU A 634 -25.40 -9.67 6.07
CA LEU A 634 -25.81 -8.57 5.19
C LEU A 634 -26.19 -9.07 3.79
N ILE A 635 -25.40 -9.98 3.22
CA ILE A 635 -25.65 -10.55 1.89
C ILE A 635 -26.93 -11.41 1.91
N GLU A 636 -27.16 -12.18 2.97
CA GLU A 636 -28.40 -12.95 3.14
C GLU A 636 -29.65 -12.06 3.21
N VAL A 637 -29.55 -10.89 3.85
CA VAL A 637 -30.65 -9.91 3.88
C VAL A 637 -30.95 -9.42 2.46
N PHE A 638 -29.92 -9.12 1.67
CA PHE A 638 -30.10 -8.68 0.29
C PHE A 638 -30.68 -9.77 -0.62
N GLU A 639 -30.24 -11.02 -0.49
CA GLU A 639 -30.79 -12.16 -1.24
C GLU A 639 -32.29 -12.36 -0.91
N ARG A 640 -32.65 -12.29 0.39
CA ARG A 640 -34.05 -12.36 0.83
C ARG A 640 -34.89 -11.21 0.26
N ALA A 641 -34.33 -10.00 0.18
CA ALA A 641 -35.01 -8.85 -0.42
C ALA A 641 -35.27 -9.06 -1.92
N ILE A 642 -34.30 -9.58 -2.67
CA ILE A 642 -34.47 -9.92 -4.10
C ILE A 642 -35.57 -10.98 -4.27
N SER A 643 -35.54 -12.04 -3.45
CA SER A 643 -36.54 -13.11 -3.51
C SER A 643 -37.97 -12.59 -3.27
N ARG A 644 -38.14 -11.59 -2.39
CA ARG A 644 -39.43 -10.92 -2.17
C ARG A 644 -39.86 -10.06 -3.37
N LEU A 645 -38.93 -9.32 -3.98
CA LEU A 645 -39.21 -8.52 -5.17
C LEU A 645 -39.63 -9.40 -6.36
N ASP A 646 -39.02 -10.58 -6.50
CA ASP A 646 -39.39 -11.56 -7.51
C ASP A 646 -40.79 -12.13 -7.28
N ALA A 647 -41.14 -12.47 -6.03
CA ALA A 647 -42.48 -12.94 -5.68
C ALA A 647 -43.59 -11.91 -5.94
N THR A 648 -43.28 -10.60 -5.89
CA THR A 648 -44.24 -9.53 -6.22
C THR A 648 -44.34 -9.21 -7.71
N ALA A 649 -43.38 -9.66 -8.53
CA ALA A 649 -43.27 -9.30 -9.94
C ALA A 649 -43.87 -10.36 -10.90
N ASP A 650 -44.45 -11.45 -10.38
CA ASP A 650 -45.20 -12.44 -11.15
C ASP A 650 -46.71 -12.22 -10.97
N PRO A 651 -47.40 -11.49 -11.88
CA PRO A 651 -48.82 -11.20 -11.77
C PRO A 651 -49.69 -12.31 -12.36
N SER A 652 -49.09 -13.39 -12.88
CA SER A 652 -49.77 -14.45 -13.63
C SER A 652 -50.16 -15.65 -12.76
N GLY A 653 -49.53 -15.81 -11.60
CA GLY A 653 -49.97 -16.76 -10.58
C GLY A 653 -51.09 -16.16 -9.74
N ARG A 654 -52.27 -16.79 -9.71
CA ARG A 654 -53.30 -16.50 -8.70
C ARG A 654 -52.62 -16.56 -7.32
N GLU A 655 -52.45 -15.41 -6.68
CA GLU A 655 -51.89 -15.32 -5.33
C GLU A 655 -52.80 -16.12 -4.40
N THR A 656 -52.39 -17.34 -4.05
CA THR A 656 -53.20 -18.24 -3.23
C THR A 656 -53.41 -17.64 -1.85
N ASP A 657 -54.55 -17.92 -1.21
CA ASP A 657 -54.83 -17.40 0.14
C ASP A 657 -53.76 -17.85 1.16
N TYR A 658 -53.10 -18.99 0.89
CA TYR A 658 -51.94 -19.46 1.66
C TYR A 658 -50.71 -18.54 1.50
N SER A 659 -50.45 -18.02 0.30
CA SER A 659 -49.39 -17.03 0.05
C SER A 659 -49.63 -15.73 0.82
N ARG A 660 -50.89 -15.26 0.89
CA ARG A 660 -51.27 -14.09 1.70
C ARG A 660 -51.13 -14.35 3.20
N PHE A 661 -51.56 -15.52 3.67
CA PHE A 661 -51.38 -15.93 5.06
C PHE A 661 -49.90 -15.99 5.46
N LYS A 662 -49.04 -16.59 4.63
CA LYS A 662 -47.58 -16.62 4.85
C LYS A 662 -46.96 -15.22 4.88
N LYS A 663 -47.42 -14.30 4.02
CA LYS A 663 -46.97 -12.91 3.98
C LYS A 663 -47.39 -12.15 5.25
N TRP A 664 -48.61 -12.38 5.74
CA TRP A 664 -49.07 -11.85 7.03
C TRP A 664 -48.29 -12.45 8.22
N GLU A 665 -48.06 -13.77 8.24
CA GLU A 665 -47.27 -14.46 9.27
C GLU A 665 -45.84 -13.88 9.37
N LEU A 666 -45.22 -13.58 8.23
CA LEU A 666 -43.89 -12.98 8.17
C LEU A 666 -43.86 -11.53 8.66
N LEU A 667 -44.91 -10.74 8.40
CA LEU A 667 -45.03 -9.39 8.94
C LEU A 667 -45.21 -9.44 10.47
N TRP A 668 -46.04 -10.37 10.95
CA TRP A 668 -46.28 -10.56 12.38
C TRP A 668 -45.03 -11.00 13.16
N LYS A 669 -44.18 -11.85 12.58
CA LYS A 669 -42.92 -12.27 13.20
C LYS A 669 -41.83 -11.19 13.23
N ASN A 670 -41.89 -10.20 12.33
CA ASN A 670 -40.91 -9.11 12.27
C ASN A 670 -41.32 -7.88 13.08
N ASP A 671 -42.59 -7.77 13.49
CA ASP A 671 -43.14 -6.66 14.28
C ASP A 671 -43.16 -6.91 15.81
N VAL A 672 -42.53 -7.99 16.31
CA VAL A 672 -42.32 -8.17 17.75
C VAL A 672 -41.02 -7.46 18.14
N PRO A 673 -41.06 -6.38 18.95
CA PRO A 673 -39.85 -5.84 19.55
C PRO A 673 -39.26 -6.93 20.44
N LEU A 674 -37.96 -7.20 20.28
CA LEU A 674 -37.19 -8.04 21.20
C LEU A 674 -37.28 -7.41 22.60
N GLN A 675 -38.21 -7.91 23.40
CA GLN A 675 -38.25 -7.69 24.84
C GLN A 675 -37.64 -8.91 25.50
N ASP A 676 -36.55 -8.67 26.23
CA ASP A 676 -35.74 -9.64 26.95
C ASP A 676 -36.59 -10.68 27.71
N PHE A 677 -36.38 -11.95 27.42
CA PHE A 677 -36.67 -13.03 28.35
C PHE A 677 -35.34 -13.64 28.79
N ARG A 678 -34.84 -13.16 29.94
CA ARG A 678 -33.95 -13.97 30.78
C ARG A 678 -34.78 -15.13 31.31
N GLN A 679 -34.32 -16.35 31.03
CA GLN A 679 -34.70 -17.53 31.79
C GLN A 679 -34.03 -17.44 33.16
N GLU A 680 -34.81 -17.15 34.20
CA GLU A 680 -34.51 -17.64 35.54
C GLU A 680 -35.34 -18.91 35.77
N GLU A 681 -34.63 -19.96 36.17
CA GLU A 681 -35.16 -21.27 36.51
C GLU A 681 -36.10 -21.18 37.72
N SER A 682 -37.24 -21.85 37.65
CA SER A 682 -38.07 -22.21 38.81
C SER A 682 -37.84 -23.68 39.15
N PRO A 683 -37.87 -24.07 40.44
CA PRO A 683 -39.07 -24.79 40.93
C PRO A 683 -39.37 -24.39 42.41
N GLU A 684 -40.54 -24.55 43.04
CA GLU A 684 -41.46 -25.68 43.14
C GLU A 684 -42.83 -25.22 43.70
N THR A 685 -43.86 -26.05 43.45
CA THR A 685 -45.02 -26.37 44.32
C THR A 685 -45.98 -25.28 44.82
N SER A 686 -47.22 -25.31 44.30
CA SER A 686 -48.42 -25.87 44.96
C SER A 686 -49.71 -25.13 44.58
N LEU A 687 -50.71 -25.90 44.13
CA LEU A 687 -52.14 -25.56 44.02
C LEU A 687 -52.71 -25.21 45.43
N PRO A 688 -53.87 -24.52 45.60
CA PRO A 688 -55.10 -24.73 44.82
C PRO A 688 -56.05 -23.52 44.57
N LEU A 689 -57.01 -23.74 43.65
CA LEU A 689 -58.33 -23.07 43.54
C LEU A 689 -59.08 -23.11 44.89
N PRO A 690 -60.00 -22.17 45.24
CA PRO A 690 -61.31 -22.08 44.56
C PRO A 690 -62.11 -20.74 44.59
N GLN A 691 -63.18 -20.72 43.77
CA GLN A 691 -64.54 -20.16 44.02
C GLN A 691 -64.80 -18.64 44.21
N ASN A 692 -65.32 -18.02 43.14
CA ASN A 692 -66.67 -17.41 42.99
C ASN A 692 -67.16 -16.29 43.97
N PRO A 693 -68.33 -15.64 43.79
CA PRO A 693 -68.45 -14.29 43.24
C PRO A 693 -69.25 -13.31 44.16
N ASN A 694 -69.53 -12.11 43.62
CA ASN A 694 -70.49 -11.06 44.04
C ASN A 694 -69.97 -9.88 44.86
N ALA A 695 -70.15 -8.68 44.31
CA ALA A 695 -70.85 -7.52 44.90
C ALA A 695 -70.56 -6.29 44.01
N PHE A 696 -71.50 -5.76 43.21
CA PHE A 696 -72.68 -4.94 43.56
C PHE A 696 -72.46 -3.44 43.26
N TRP A 697 -73.33 -2.91 42.37
CA TRP A 697 -73.87 -1.54 42.25
C TRP A 697 -72.96 -0.37 41.86
N ARG A 698 -73.28 0.32 40.73
CA ARG A 698 -74.20 1.49 40.59
C ARG A 698 -73.35 2.77 40.64
N GLY A 699 -73.48 3.75 39.77
CA GLY A 699 -74.32 3.99 38.62
C GLY A 699 -74.02 5.42 38.12
N SER A 700 -74.32 5.67 36.85
CA SER A 700 -74.88 6.91 36.25
C SER A 700 -74.37 8.28 36.75
N THR A 701 -73.81 9.17 35.93
CA THR A 701 -74.53 10.02 34.96
C THR A 701 -73.55 11.07 34.38
N GLY A 702 -73.81 11.59 33.18
CA GLY A 702 -73.41 12.97 32.83
C GLY A 702 -72.66 13.19 31.51
N THR A 703 -73.43 13.32 30.43
CA THR A 703 -73.26 14.23 29.26
C THR A 703 -72.60 15.58 29.63
N THR A 704 -71.82 16.33 28.84
CA THR A 704 -71.79 16.70 27.40
C THR A 704 -70.66 17.74 27.21
N ALA A 705 -69.97 17.78 26.06
CA ALA A 705 -69.62 18.99 25.27
C ALA A 705 -68.32 18.86 24.44
N ARG A 706 -68.44 19.05 23.11
CA ARG A 706 -67.42 19.57 22.16
C ARG A 706 -67.42 21.13 22.21
N PRO A 707 -66.61 21.93 21.45
CA PRO A 707 -65.69 21.66 20.32
C PRO A 707 -64.35 22.46 20.32
N GLY A 708 -63.47 22.26 19.32
CA GLY A 708 -62.57 23.33 18.80
C GLY A 708 -61.15 22.93 18.36
N MET A 709 -60.91 22.88 17.05
CA MET A 709 -59.60 22.96 16.34
C MET A 709 -59.02 24.42 16.39
N PRO A 710 -57.84 24.81 15.81
CA PRO A 710 -56.93 24.16 14.82
C PRO A 710 -55.39 24.40 15.01
N THR A 711 -54.61 23.89 14.04
CA THR A 711 -53.40 24.45 13.37
C THR A 711 -52.08 23.66 13.42
N MET A 712 -51.49 23.53 12.21
CA MET A 712 -50.16 22.98 11.90
C MET A 712 -49.08 24.08 12.01
N GLN A 713 -47.83 23.71 12.35
CA GLN A 713 -46.63 24.03 11.54
C GLN A 713 -45.32 23.38 12.06
N ALA A 714 -44.53 22.95 11.07
CA ALA A 714 -43.10 22.58 10.92
C ALA A 714 -42.11 22.42 12.11
N PRO A 715 -41.13 21.49 12.00
CA PRO A 715 -40.05 21.33 12.98
C PRO A 715 -38.70 21.90 12.53
N SER A 716 -37.91 22.39 13.48
CA SER A 716 -36.44 22.24 13.60
C SER A 716 -35.94 23.04 14.84
N PRO A 717 -34.65 22.98 15.24
CA PRO A 717 -34.03 21.88 16.01
C PRO A 717 -33.29 22.39 17.27
N PHE A 718 -33.14 21.61 18.36
CA PHE A 718 -31.92 21.59 19.21
C PHE A 718 -31.97 20.59 20.38
N VAL A 719 -30.77 20.05 20.66
CA VAL A 719 -30.16 19.36 21.82
C VAL A 719 -30.95 19.24 23.15
N GLY A 720 -30.89 18.05 23.75
CA GLY A 720 -31.13 17.80 25.18
C GLY A 720 -30.67 16.40 25.59
N MET A 721 -29.69 16.34 26.50
CA MET A 721 -29.22 15.17 27.25
C MET A 721 -30.36 14.43 27.96
N ASP A 722 -30.23 13.12 28.11
CA ASP A 722 -30.43 12.49 29.42
C ASP A 722 -29.64 11.18 29.55
N ALA A 723 -29.14 10.99 30.76
CA ALA A 723 -28.17 9.99 31.21
C ALA A 723 -28.85 8.67 31.62
N ASN A 724 -28.14 7.55 31.46
CA ASN A 724 -27.80 6.62 32.55
C ASN A 724 -27.05 5.39 32.01
N PHE A 725 -25.75 5.31 32.35
CA PHE A 725 -24.91 4.11 32.23
C PHE A 725 -24.84 3.41 33.59
N PRO A 726 -24.80 2.06 33.66
CA PRO A 726 -24.51 1.36 34.89
C PRO A 726 -23.02 1.30 35.22
N SER A 727 -22.78 1.24 36.52
CA SER A 727 -21.57 1.30 37.34
C SER A 727 -20.46 0.28 37.06
N VAL A 728 -19.21 0.77 37.09
CA VAL A 728 -17.95 0.02 37.17
C VAL A 728 -17.50 -0.09 38.65
N PRO A 729 -16.90 -1.20 39.12
CA PRO A 729 -16.41 -1.32 40.50
C PRO A 729 -15.09 -0.57 40.74
N GLN A 730 -15.03 0.09 41.92
CA GLN A 730 -13.88 0.78 42.49
C GLN A 730 -12.79 -0.19 42.94
N VAL A 731 -11.55 -0.04 42.44
CA VAL A 731 -10.31 -0.14 43.23
C VAL A 731 -9.23 0.72 42.55
N MET A 732 -9.02 1.95 43.03
CA MET A 732 -7.77 2.68 42.88
C MET A 732 -7.63 3.62 44.07
N ASP A 733 -6.76 3.25 45.00
CA ASP A 733 -6.05 4.19 45.84
C ASP A 733 -4.59 3.73 45.88
N GLU A 734 -3.66 4.69 45.89
CA GLU A 734 -2.20 4.56 45.70
C GLU A 734 -1.67 4.74 44.26
N PHE A 735 -1.71 5.98 43.72
CA PHE A 735 -0.72 6.44 42.71
C PHE A 735 -0.58 7.98 42.65
N SER A 736 -0.57 8.66 43.82
CA SER A 736 -0.40 10.13 43.89
C SER A 736 0.79 10.60 44.76
N THR A 737 1.78 9.75 45.01
CA THR A 737 2.96 10.07 45.86
C THR A 737 4.31 9.81 45.18
N LEU A 738 4.49 10.24 43.92
CA LEU A 738 5.80 10.08 43.25
C LEU A 738 6.45 11.34 42.66
N PHE A 739 5.82 12.51 42.74
CA PHE A 739 6.51 13.77 42.39
C PHE A 739 6.17 14.91 43.37
N GLY A 740 6.89 14.93 44.49
CA GLY A 740 6.91 16.02 45.46
C GLY A 740 8.35 16.45 45.77
N TYR A 741 8.75 17.57 45.16
CA TYR A 741 9.69 18.62 45.60
C TYR A 741 11.14 18.31 46.04
N GLY A 742 12.07 19.04 45.39
CA GLY A 742 12.96 19.98 46.11
C GLY A 742 14.40 20.09 45.59
N PHE A 743 14.75 21.23 44.97
CA PHE A 743 15.89 22.10 45.35
C PHE A 743 15.85 23.39 44.49
N GLY A 744 15.82 24.56 45.15
CA GLY A 744 15.67 25.88 44.51
C GLY A 744 16.99 26.63 44.27
N PRO A 745 16.92 27.94 43.96
CA PRO A 745 17.90 28.89 44.49
C PRO A 745 17.30 30.21 45.02
N SER A 746 18.05 30.85 45.93
CA SER A 746 17.77 32.11 46.64
C SER A 746 18.11 33.38 45.81
N PRO A 747 17.72 34.61 46.26
CA PRO A 747 17.49 35.78 45.40
C PRO A 747 18.56 36.90 45.45
N ASP A 748 18.24 37.98 44.71
CA ASP A 748 18.72 39.38 44.75
C ASP A 748 19.89 39.82 43.84
N SER A 749 19.59 40.55 42.76
CA SER A 749 19.52 42.03 42.81
C SER A 749 19.47 42.69 41.42
N MET A 750 18.67 43.76 41.36
CA MET A 750 18.85 45.00 40.59
C MET A 750 18.69 45.03 39.04
N ALA A 751 17.57 45.67 38.68
CA ALA A 751 17.48 46.83 37.78
C ALA A 751 17.30 46.61 36.26
N GLY A 752 16.25 47.28 35.74
CA GLY A 752 16.40 48.06 34.52
C GLY A 752 15.61 47.62 33.29
N ALA A 753 14.31 47.89 33.31
CA ALA A 753 13.56 48.61 32.26
C ALA A 753 13.80 48.28 30.76
N ALA A 754 12.66 47.88 30.16
CA ALA A 754 12.02 48.53 28.99
C ALA A 754 12.21 47.94 27.58
N ASN A 755 11.02 47.81 26.96
CA ASN A 755 10.67 47.81 25.54
C ASN A 755 11.02 46.54 24.73
N GLY A 756 10.11 45.90 24.00
CA GLY A 756 8.72 46.23 23.63
C GLY A 756 8.38 45.56 22.29
N GLY A 757 7.10 45.26 22.04
CA GLY A 757 6.56 44.90 20.71
C GLY A 757 6.53 43.38 20.45
N MET A 758 5.42 42.63 20.62
CA MET A 758 4.09 42.69 20.00
C MET A 758 4.05 42.05 18.59
N TRP A 759 2.99 41.27 18.35
CA TRP A 759 2.46 40.67 17.10
C TRP A 759 2.90 39.21 16.81
N MET A 760 2.01 38.24 17.03
CA MET A 760 0.89 37.77 16.17
C MET A 760 1.37 36.81 15.08
N GLY A 761 0.70 35.66 15.00
CA GLY A 761 0.98 34.52 14.12
C GLY A 761 0.88 34.80 12.62
N PRO A 762 0.86 33.75 11.79
CA PRO A 762 -0.09 32.64 11.90
C PRO A 762 0.45 31.34 12.48
#